data_AF-A0A537S218-F1
#
_entry.id   AF-A0A537S218-F1
#
_cell.length_a   1.000
_cell.length_b   1.000
_cell.length_c   1.000
_cell.angle_alpha   90.00
_cell.angle_beta   90.00
_cell.angle_gamma   90.00
#
_symmetry.space_group_name_H-M   'P 1'
#
loop_
_entity.id
_entity.type
_entity.pdbx_description
1 polymer ?
#
loop_
_entity_poly.entity_id
_entity_poly.type
_entity_poly.pdbx_seq_one_letter_code
_entity_poly.pdbx_strand_id
1 'polypeptide(L)'
;MEYLLTIVVGLAVGLWLATRAGWKLSWPWPAQPQPAAIDPGTPPSTARATSDAGTAAAATSLSTRLHGLETVFSPLASNLAHPRELEDQPQFAEAVRLLEDPGVPLDTVMQYALGANWPLACAALAALRRRADRSERGDQVVAHFEKLYPWPIYFALAYLLAVEPRPPVGDPVAGAKDWWGDNLIVPGLFRDYFAERERLGDSPAFGSALGASYASPPAQIRAFLQRVHHAHATALIRQLDSVQHARVDRTFLASFGRFWADRKDRELLIEPEAWQEALVAAEAASLQTPTRSLLVSGEHRVGKTTFLRLLAERLEGEGWTVFEAGAADLMAGQQWFGQLEGRIQRTVEELAAAKKLIWYIPDILQMARSGTHQGQAASVLDQILPAVVSGRLIVWTEATPTSTARLLQLRPTLRSLFEAVRLEPQSQEETTALALAWVGRLADEGELEIDPDCVPVALSSARQYLSAANFPGSVLDLIKLTANRVLKSGSAAIQSHDVIVTLAQLTGLPVSILDNKERVDLASIRDYFTSRVIGQDEAVGAIVDRITMLKAGLNDPGKPIGVFLFAGSTGTGKTELAKTVAEYLFGSVDRMIRLDMSEFQTAETTHKILGGDDTDSLINRVRKQPFSVVLLDEFEKAHASIWDLFLQVFDDGRLTDAMGHVADFRHCIIILTTNLGATSHRTSGLGFAPTADAFTDGQIMRAIGQTFRPEFQNRLDKVIVFRPLTRDLMREILKKELNRVLERRGLKYREWAVEWEASAQDFLLEKGFSAEMGARPLKRAIDQYLIAPLAATIVERRFPEGDQFVFIRSDGRAIQTEFVDPNSGAAGNPVPAAKSAIALAPTLPEMILAPEGSQIELETLQEEHAGVAGTLASSRWEDLKGALTDQMTPADFWSRPDRYETLARLALMDRVKTAAATAESLRARLAKGTERTGKYSRELVGRLALQLHLLKEGIKDVMESAPIEVALVVEPAFERPSENEATRRWCVQLLDMYRAWADSRHMQLAEIAADTPRNLPWLVISGFGAHRLLAQEVGLHVLELADEKSGSTRAAARVRLAIAPLGDLPADKFRSALTEALGRGLQPHAVVRRYRSEPSPLVRNMNGSWRTGKLDAVLRGDFDLIAASLS
;
A
#
# COMPACT_ATOMS: atom_id res chain seq x y z
N MET A 1 38.55 8.32 -1.03
CA MET A 1 39.88 8.96 -1.09
C MET A 1 40.48 8.88 -2.50
N GLU A 2 40.46 7.73 -3.19
CA GLU A 2 40.96 7.64 -4.57
C GLU A 2 40.13 8.46 -5.60
N TYR A 3 38.80 8.53 -5.46
CA TYR A 3 37.94 9.34 -6.34
C TYR A 3 38.15 10.86 -6.23
N LEU A 4 38.63 11.34 -5.07
CA LEU A 4 38.90 12.77 -4.85
C LEU A 4 40.26 13.17 -5.45
N LEU A 5 41.22 12.22 -5.46
CA LEU A 5 42.51 12.41 -6.10
C LEU A 5 42.37 12.47 -7.64
N THR A 6 41.48 11.68 -8.24
CA THR A 6 41.24 11.70 -9.70
C THR A 6 40.61 13.01 -10.18
N ILE A 7 39.73 13.62 -9.38
CA ILE A 7 39.08 14.89 -9.71
C ILE A 7 40.05 16.07 -9.54
N VAL A 8 40.89 16.05 -8.50
CA VAL A 8 41.89 17.11 -8.28
C VAL A 8 43.02 17.04 -9.31
N VAL A 9 43.47 15.84 -9.68
CA VAL A 9 44.45 15.65 -10.77
C VAL A 9 43.82 15.99 -12.13
N GLY A 10 42.55 15.66 -12.36
CA GLY A 10 41.82 16.04 -13.58
C GLY A 10 41.65 17.55 -13.74
N LEU A 11 41.35 18.27 -12.65
CA LEU A 11 41.27 19.74 -12.63
C LEU A 11 42.64 20.39 -12.82
N ALA A 12 43.70 19.86 -12.21
CA ALA A 12 45.06 20.37 -12.36
C ALA A 12 45.62 20.15 -13.77
N VAL A 13 45.37 18.97 -14.37
CA VAL A 13 45.75 18.67 -15.77
C VAL A 13 44.93 19.48 -16.77
N GLY A 14 43.64 19.72 -16.48
CA GLY A 14 42.78 20.61 -17.27
C GLY A 14 43.25 22.07 -17.26
N LEU A 15 43.64 22.61 -16.10
CA LEU A 15 44.20 23.96 -15.98
C LEU A 15 45.57 24.10 -16.66
N TRP A 16 46.38 23.05 -16.60
CA TRP A 16 47.70 23.00 -17.22
C TRP A 16 47.64 22.88 -18.76
N LEU A 17 46.66 22.15 -19.30
CA LEU A 17 46.43 22.06 -20.74
C LEU A 17 45.79 23.34 -21.31
N ALA A 18 44.90 24.00 -20.56
CA ALA A 18 44.27 25.27 -20.98
C ALA A 18 45.26 26.44 -21.07
N THR A 19 46.29 26.45 -20.22
CA THR A 19 47.35 27.48 -20.23
C THR A 19 48.39 27.27 -21.33
N ARG A 20 48.53 26.05 -21.87
CA ARG A 20 49.45 25.72 -22.98
C ARG A 20 48.81 25.77 -24.37
N ALA A 21 47.48 25.69 -24.47
CA ALA A 21 46.73 25.69 -25.73
C ALA A 21 46.31 27.09 -26.24
N GLY A 22 46.70 28.18 -25.55
CA GLY A 22 46.55 29.53 -26.08
C GLY A 22 45.09 30.01 -26.26
N TRP A 23 44.15 29.46 -25.50
CA TRP A 23 42.75 29.90 -25.53
C TRP A 23 42.53 31.01 -24.48
N LYS A 24 42.37 32.25 -24.97
CA LYS A 24 41.91 33.38 -24.15
C LYS A 24 40.41 33.25 -23.91
N LEU A 25 40.00 32.88 -22.68
CA LEU A 25 38.65 33.12 -22.20
C LEU A 25 38.59 34.49 -21.52
N SER A 26 38.02 35.46 -22.22
CA SER A 26 37.61 36.77 -21.71
C SER A 26 36.19 36.67 -21.15
N TRP A 27 36.00 37.03 -19.87
CA TRP A 27 34.69 37.39 -19.32
C TRP A 27 34.82 38.70 -18.51
N PRO A 28 33.81 39.57 -18.53
CA PRO A 28 33.97 41.00 -18.69
C PRO A 28 34.05 41.72 -17.35
N TRP A 29 34.96 42.69 -17.29
CA TRP A 29 34.94 43.77 -16.32
C TRP A 29 34.00 44.87 -16.85
N PRO A 30 33.03 45.39 -16.08
CA PRO A 30 32.30 46.57 -16.51
C PRO A 30 33.25 47.78 -16.51
N ALA A 31 33.42 48.36 -17.70
CA ALA A 31 34.22 49.55 -17.96
C ALA A 31 33.62 50.79 -17.28
N GLN A 32 34.51 51.70 -16.89
CA GLN A 32 34.18 53.07 -16.49
C GLN A 32 33.39 53.79 -17.61
N PRO A 33 32.33 54.56 -17.31
CA PRO A 33 31.74 55.43 -18.30
C PRO A 33 32.66 56.64 -18.55
N GLN A 34 33.21 56.72 -19.76
CA GLN A 34 33.65 57.99 -20.36
C GLN A 34 32.41 58.79 -20.80
N PRO A 35 32.44 60.14 -20.70
CA PRO A 35 31.35 60.99 -21.18
C PRO A 35 31.30 60.99 -22.70
N ALA A 36 30.11 60.77 -23.27
CA ALA A 36 29.88 60.80 -24.71
C ALA A 36 29.66 62.24 -25.22
N ALA A 37 30.20 62.49 -26.41
CA ALA A 37 30.02 63.68 -27.22
C ALA A 37 28.55 63.89 -27.64
N ILE A 38 28.14 65.15 -27.76
CA ILE A 38 26.84 65.60 -28.27
C ILE A 38 27.07 66.31 -29.60
N ASP A 39 26.34 65.94 -30.65
CA ASP A 39 25.96 66.83 -31.76
C ASP A 39 24.73 66.24 -32.53
N PRO A 40 24.04 66.96 -33.45
CA PRO A 40 22.91 67.88 -33.23
C PRO A 40 21.58 67.39 -33.86
N GLY A 41 20.41 67.89 -33.42
CA GLY A 41 19.15 67.72 -34.18
C GLY A 41 17.80 67.79 -33.41
N THR A 42 17.36 69.01 -33.08
CA THR A 42 16.01 69.65 -33.21
C THR A 42 14.68 68.83 -33.19
N PRO A 43 13.50 69.44 -32.84
CA PRO A 43 12.97 69.97 -31.56
C PRO A 43 11.56 69.35 -31.21
N PRO A 44 10.78 69.82 -30.19
CA PRO A 44 9.92 71.01 -30.35
C PRO A 44 9.63 71.88 -29.09
N SER A 45 9.25 73.14 -29.38
CA SER A 45 8.26 74.03 -28.71
C SER A 45 8.51 74.51 -27.26
N THR A 46 9.14 75.67 -27.04
CA THR A 46 8.56 77.05 -26.95
C THR A 46 7.49 77.31 -25.89
N ALA A 47 7.87 78.07 -24.85
CA ALA A 47 7.05 79.14 -24.27
C ALA A 47 7.95 80.34 -23.96
N ARG A 48 7.60 81.49 -24.56
CA ARG A 48 8.33 82.76 -24.56
C ARG A 48 8.24 83.49 -23.21
N ALA A 49 9.30 84.20 -22.86
CA ALA A 49 9.19 85.52 -22.22
C ALA A 49 10.31 86.44 -22.75
N THR A 50 9.89 87.65 -23.05
CA THR A 50 10.55 88.78 -23.72
C THR A 50 11.70 89.42 -22.94
N SER A 51 12.74 89.91 -23.63
CA SER A 51 13.16 91.32 -23.56
C SER A 51 14.32 91.65 -24.50
N ASP A 52 14.37 92.93 -24.84
CA ASP A 52 15.10 93.64 -25.88
C ASP A 52 16.64 93.57 -25.87
N ALA A 53 17.17 93.86 -27.06
CA ALA A 53 18.52 94.34 -27.28
C ALA A 53 18.79 95.67 -26.54
N GLY A 54 19.97 95.77 -25.92
CA GLY A 54 20.48 97.03 -25.36
C GLY A 54 21.91 96.88 -24.84
N THR A 55 22.87 97.33 -25.63
CA THR A 55 24.30 97.45 -25.30
C THR A 55 24.56 98.36 -24.10
N ALA A 56 25.25 97.85 -23.07
CA ALA A 56 26.07 98.62 -22.13
C ALA A 56 27.13 97.71 -21.48
N ALA A 57 28.33 98.25 -21.25
CA ALA A 57 29.52 97.53 -20.81
C ALA A 57 29.42 96.89 -19.41
N ALA A 58 30.29 95.89 -19.17
CA ALA A 58 30.65 95.28 -17.89
C ALA A 58 29.64 94.32 -17.21
N ALA A 59 29.80 93.01 -17.43
CA ALA A 59 29.60 91.96 -16.44
C ALA A 59 30.16 90.63 -16.99
N THR A 60 31.39 90.27 -16.64
CA THR A 60 31.86 88.89 -16.81
C THR A 60 30.92 87.99 -16.01
N SER A 61 30.28 87.00 -16.63
CA SER A 61 29.31 86.15 -15.92
C SER A 61 29.97 85.52 -14.68
N LEU A 62 29.22 85.38 -13.59
CA LEU A 62 29.68 84.80 -12.33
C LEU A 62 30.46 83.48 -12.57
N SER A 63 29.94 82.64 -13.48
CA SER A 63 30.58 81.39 -13.90
C SER A 63 31.97 81.57 -14.49
N THR A 64 32.20 82.57 -15.34
CA THR A 64 33.51 82.86 -15.94
C THR A 64 34.51 83.37 -14.89
N ARG A 65 34.05 84.18 -13.92
CA ARG A 65 34.92 84.64 -12.82
C ARG A 65 35.30 83.50 -11.88
N LEU A 66 34.33 82.67 -11.49
CA LEU A 66 34.58 81.51 -10.64
C LEU A 66 35.48 80.48 -11.33
N HIS A 67 35.29 80.24 -12.63
CA HIS A 67 36.17 79.36 -13.39
C HIS A 67 37.60 79.93 -13.52
N GLY A 68 37.74 81.24 -13.72
CA GLY A 68 39.04 81.91 -13.70
C GLY A 68 39.77 81.73 -12.37
N LEU A 69 39.06 81.88 -11.25
CA LEU A 69 39.63 81.63 -9.92
C LEU A 69 39.96 80.14 -9.69
N GLU A 70 39.13 79.22 -10.20
CA GLU A 70 39.32 77.78 -10.12
C GLU A 70 40.61 77.28 -10.78
N THR A 71 40.95 77.82 -11.95
CA THR A 71 42.23 77.51 -12.62
C THR A 71 43.46 77.91 -11.80
N VAL A 72 43.32 78.88 -10.88
CA VAL A 72 44.37 79.30 -9.94
C VAL A 72 44.32 78.48 -8.64
N PHE A 73 43.15 78.02 -8.19
CA PHE A 73 43.00 77.20 -6.98
C PHE A 73 43.53 75.78 -7.13
N SER A 74 43.24 75.14 -8.27
CA SER A 74 43.47 73.72 -8.42
C SER A 74 44.94 73.30 -8.21
N PRO A 75 45.97 74.09 -8.59
CA PRO A 75 47.37 73.78 -8.30
C PRO A 75 47.81 74.06 -6.85
N LEU A 76 47.20 75.05 -6.18
CA LEU A 76 47.58 75.48 -4.82
C LEU A 76 47.21 74.42 -3.77
N ALA A 77 46.10 73.72 -3.99
CA ALA A 77 45.58 72.65 -3.16
C ALA A 77 46.56 71.52 -2.86
N SER A 78 47.41 71.17 -3.83
CA SER A 78 48.37 70.07 -3.71
C SER A 78 49.50 70.34 -2.71
N ASN A 79 49.66 71.60 -2.28
CA ASN A 79 50.72 72.05 -1.38
C ASN A 79 50.22 72.40 0.04
N LEU A 80 48.91 72.31 0.29
CA LEU A 80 48.31 72.67 1.58
C LEU A 80 48.15 71.42 2.46
N ALA A 81 48.47 71.54 3.75
CA ALA A 81 48.44 70.41 4.68
C ALA A 81 47.06 70.20 5.31
N HIS A 82 46.22 71.25 5.35
CA HIS A 82 44.91 71.21 6.00
C HIS A 82 43.85 72.06 5.25
N PRO A 83 42.57 71.62 5.17
CA PRO A 83 41.49 72.36 4.50
C PRO A 83 41.29 73.81 4.93
N ARG A 84 41.54 74.11 6.21
CA ARG A 84 41.47 75.46 6.78
C ARG A 84 42.39 76.47 6.09
N GLU A 85 43.56 76.05 5.60
CA GLU A 85 44.55 76.94 4.97
C GLU A 85 44.04 77.55 3.66
N LEU A 86 42.94 77.02 3.09
CA LEU A 86 42.26 77.67 1.97
C LEU A 86 41.65 79.02 2.37
N GLU A 87 41.20 79.18 3.61
CA GLU A 87 40.61 80.46 4.06
C GLU A 87 41.62 81.60 4.04
N ASP A 88 42.92 81.30 4.14
CA ASP A 88 44.02 82.27 4.12
C ASP A 88 44.43 82.69 2.69
N GLN A 89 43.92 82.00 1.66
CA GLN A 89 44.25 82.29 0.27
C GLN A 89 43.43 83.47 -0.28
N PRO A 90 44.05 84.54 -0.80
CA PRO A 90 43.34 85.73 -1.28
C PRO A 90 42.30 85.42 -2.36
N GLN A 91 42.64 84.50 -3.26
CA GLN A 91 41.75 84.06 -4.33
C GLN A 91 40.52 83.38 -3.73
N PHE A 92 40.67 82.54 -2.68
CA PHE A 92 39.59 81.75 -2.07
C PHE A 92 38.61 82.68 -1.39
N ALA A 93 39.14 83.67 -0.66
CA ALA A 93 38.35 84.76 -0.12
C ALA A 93 37.61 85.58 -1.20
N GLU A 94 38.13 85.68 -2.44
CA GLU A 94 37.40 86.29 -3.56
C GLU A 94 36.26 85.39 -4.06
N ALA A 95 36.51 84.09 -4.26
CA ALA A 95 35.48 83.15 -4.68
C ALA A 95 34.33 83.03 -3.67
N VAL A 96 34.66 83.00 -2.37
CA VAL A 96 33.67 83.05 -1.28
C VAL A 96 32.86 84.34 -1.34
N ARG A 97 33.50 85.51 -1.49
CA ARG A 97 32.80 86.80 -1.59
C ARG A 97 31.86 86.88 -2.79
N LEU A 98 32.22 86.29 -3.92
CA LEU A 98 31.35 86.23 -5.10
C LEU A 98 30.11 85.38 -4.89
N LEU A 99 30.23 84.26 -4.17
CA LEU A 99 29.12 83.35 -3.87
C LEU A 99 28.28 83.80 -2.65
N GLU A 100 28.86 84.61 -1.77
CA GLU A 100 28.20 85.22 -0.61
C GLU A 100 27.27 86.38 -1.02
N ASP A 101 27.50 87.00 -2.18
CA ASP A 101 26.70 88.13 -2.69
C ASP A 101 25.20 87.78 -2.69
N PRO A 102 24.34 88.60 -2.02
CA PRO A 102 22.89 88.41 -1.99
C PRO A 102 22.24 88.37 -3.38
N GLY A 103 22.88 88.98 -4.39
CA GLY A 103 22.44 88.93 -5.78
C GLY A 103 22.62 87.57 -6.46
N VAL A 104 23.37 86.63 -5.86
CA VAL A 104 23.50 85.25 -6.34
C VAL A 104 22.40 84.39 -5.73
N PRO A 105 21.53 83.75 -6.54
CA PRO A 105 20.47 82.88 -6.04
C PRO A 105 21.03 81.71 -5.24
N LEU A 106 20.36 81.36 -4.12
CA LEU A 106 20.77 80.25 -3.26
C LEU A 106 20.92 78.93 -4.02
N ASP A 107 20.03 78.63 -4.98
CA ASP A 107 20.14 77.44 -5.83
C ASP A 107 21.43 77.40 -6.65
N THR A 108 21.94 78.55 -7.08
CA THR A 108 23.23 78.64 -7.79
C THR A 108 24.38 78.32 -6.85
N VAL A 109 24.37 78.86 -5.63
CA VAL A 109 25.38 78.53 -4.61
C VAL A 109 25.32 77.04 -4.25
N MET A 110 24.12 76.47 -4.13
CA MET A 110 23.92 75.05 -3.87
C MET A 110 24.42 74.16 -5.02
N GLN A 111 24.27 74.56 -6.28
CA GLN A 111 24.85 73.83 -7.42
C GLN A 111 26.38 73.72 -7.33
N TYR A 112 27.06 74.76 -6.86
CA TYR A 112 28.50 74.72 -6.62
C TYR A 112 28.85 73.92 -5.36
N ALA A 113 28.10 74.08 -4.26
CA ALA A 113 28.34 73.38 -3.00
C ALA A 113 28.18 71.86 -3.12
N LEU A 114 27.25 71.39 -3.94
CA LEU A 114 26.97 69.97 -4.20
C LEU A 114 27.65 69.46 -5.50
N GLY A 115 28.49 70.28 -6.12
CA GLY A 115 29.16 69.98 -7.38
C GLY A 115 30.44 69.14 -7.22
N ALA A 116 30.89 68.53 -8.30
CA ALA A 116 32.11 67.70 -8.32
C ALA A 116 33.43 68.52 -8.27
N ASN A 117 33.37 69.84 -8.50
CA ASN A 117 34.53 70.71 -8.46
C ASN A 117 34.86 71.06 -7.00
N TRP A 118 35.73 70.27 -6.38
CA TRP A 118 35.96 70.35 -4.93
C TRP A 118 36.45 71.73 -4.42
N PRO A 119 37.30 72.51 -5.14
CA PRO A 119 37.67 73.86 -4.68
C PRO A 119 36.49 74.82 -4.66
N LEU A 120 35.65 74.81 -5.70
CA LEU A 120 34.46 75.63 -5.77
C LEU A 120 33.38 75.16 -4.79
N ALA A 121 33.29 73.85 -4.51
CA ALA A 121 32.42 73.32 -3.47
C ALA A 121 32.84 73.81 -2.08
N CYS A 122 34.14 73.82 -1.77
CA CYS A 122 34.67 74.42 -0.55
C CYS A 122 34.31 75.92 -0.43
N ALA A 123 34.51 76.69 -1.51
CA ALA A 123 34.18 78.11 -1.52
C ALA A 123 32.68 78.37 -1.37
N ALA A 124 31.84 77.55 -2.02
CA ALA A 124 30.38 77.64 -1.91
C ALA A 124 29.88 77.28 -0.52
N LEU A 125 30.40 76.22 0.11
CA LEU A 125 30.06 75.85 1.50
C LEU A 125 30.52 76.92 2.50
N ALA A 126 31.70 77.51 2.29
CA ALA A 126 32.19 78.63 3.09
C ALA A 126 31.34 79.90 2.93
N ALA A 127 30.85 80.17 1.71
CA ALA A 127 29.91 81.26 1.43
C ALA A 127 28.54 81.00 2.05
N LEU A 128 27.98 79.79 1.91
CA LEU A 128 26.72 79.38 2.53
C LEU A 128 26.74 79.63 4.04
N ARG A 129 27.85 79.35 4.72
CA ARG A 129 28.00 79.62 6.16
C ARG A 129 27.78 81.09 6.54
N ARG A 130 28.08 82.05 5.64
CA ARG A 130 28.03 83.50 5.91
C ARG A 130 26.75 84.16 5.43
N ARG A 131 25.97 83.50 4.58
CA ARG A 131 24.73 84.06 4.03
C ARG A 131 23.61 84.15 5.09
N ALA A 132 22.64 85.03 4.81
CA ALA A 132 21.45 85.21 5.64
C ALA A 132 20.43 84.06 5.45
N ASP A 133 20.33 83.52 4.23
CA ASP A 133 19.44 82.42 3.82
C ASP A 133 20.03 81.02 4.11
N ARG A 134 21.10 80.94 4.89
CA ARG A 134 21.86 79.71 5.14
C ARG A 134 21.04 78.55 5.71
N SER A 135 19.97 78.84 6.44
CA SER A 135 19.12 77.82 7.06
C SER A 135 18.16 77.12 6.10
N GLU A 136 17.90 77.65 4.91
CA GLU A 136 16.87 77.11 4.00
C GLU A 136 17.25 75.75 3.37
N ARG A 137 18.54 75.38 3.38
CA ARG A 137 19.08 74.23 2.62
C ARG A 137 19.94 73.26 3.43
N GLY A 138 19.87 73.31 4.77
CA GLY A 138 20.63 72.42 5.66
C GLY A 138 20.45 70.93 5.35
N ASP A 139 19.21 70.49 5.15
CA ASP A 139 18.88 69.09 4.86
C ASP A 139 19.48 68.59 3.53
N GLN A 140 19.59 69.47 2.52
CA GLN A 140 20.19 69.12 1.22
C GLN A 140 21.69 68.87 1.34
N VAL A 141 22.40 69.63 2.19
CA VAL A 141 23.82 69.41 2.46
C VAL A 141 24.03 68.11 3.25
N VAL A 142 23.18 67.83 4.25
CA VAL A 142 23.20 66.56 5.00
C VAL A 142 22.97 65.37 4.07
N ALA A 143 21.97 65.42 3.18
CA ALA A 143 21.66 64.34 2.24
C ALA A 143 22.79 64.09 1.22
N HIS A 144 23.57 65.12 0.87
CA HIS A 144 24.70 64.99 -0.06
C HIS A 144 26.03 64.66 0.64
N PHE A 145 26.07 64.66 1.98
CA PHE A 145 27.30 64.60 2.76
C PHE A 145 28.15 63.36 2.43
N GLU A 146 27.50 62.22 2.17
CA GLU A 146 28.17 60.96 1.81
C GLU A 146 28.94 60.99 0.47
N LYS A 147 28.66 61.98 -0.39
CA LYS A 147 29.29 62.18 -1.70
C LYS A 147 30.45 63.16 -1.66
N LEU A 148 30.70 63.79 -0.51
CA LEU A 148 31.76 64.77 -0.35
C LEU A 148 33.14 64.11 -0.24
N TYR A 149 34.13 64.77 -0.83
CA TYR A 149 35.56 64.44 -0.71
C TYR A 149 36.17 65.08 0.56
N PRO A 150 37.39 64.69 1.00
CA PRO A 150 37.95 65.12 2.29
C PRO A 150 37.96 66.63 2.55
N TRP A 151 38.21 67.43 1.51
CA TRP A 151 38.33 68.88 1.61
C TRP A 151 36.97 69.57 1.81
N PRO A 152 35.95 69.34 0.97
CA PRO A 152 34.59 69.85 1.20
C PRO A 152 33.98 69.44 2.55
N ILE A 153 34.31 68.26 3.09
CA ILE A 153 33.79 67.79 4.40
C ILE A 153 34.07 68.82 5.50
N TYR A 154 35.26 69.43 5.53
CA TYR A 154 35.60 70.47 6.52
C TYR A 154 34.62 71.66 6.46
N PHE A 155 34.37 72.19 5.27
CA PHE A 155 33.50 73.34 5.08
C PHE A 155 32.02 72.98 5.26
N ALA A 156 31.61 71.75 4.92
CA ALA A 156 30.27 71.25 5.18
C ALA A 156 30.02 71.16 6.69
N LEU A 157 30.92 70.56 7.47
CA LEU A 157 30.79 70.52 8.94
C LEU A 157 30.73 71.92 9.54
N ALA A 158 31.58 72.84 9.06
CA ALA A 158 31.56 74.24 9.49
C ALA A 158 30.25 74.97 9.13
N TYR A 159 29.65 74.67 7.99
CA TYR A 159 28.33 75.17 7.61
C TYR A 159 27.23 74.60 8.53
N LEU A 160 27.22 73.29 8.79
CA LEU A 160 26.22 72.65 9.66
C LEU A 160 26.27 73.15 11.11
N LEU A 161 27.42 73.66 11.57
CA LEU A 161 27.56 74.34 12.87
C LEU A 161 26.87 75.72 12.90
N ALA A 162 26.68 76.37 11.75
CA ALA A 162 26.13 77.73 11.63
C ALA A 162 24.65 77.79 11.21
N VAL A 163 24.06 76.66 10.80
CA VAL A 163 22.65 76.54 10.41
C VAL A 163 21.76 76.43 11.64
N GLU A 164 20.61 77.10 11.64
CA GLU A 164 19.59 76.99 12.68
C GLU A 164 18.20 76.63 12.08
N PRO A 165 17.52 75.57 12.56
CA PRO A 165 17.97 74.63 13.59
C PRO A 165 19.13 73.73 13.12
N ARG A 166 20.08 73.46 14.01
CA ARG A 166 21.22 72.57 13.70
C ARG A 166 20.71 71.13 13.52
N PRO A 167 21.18 70.37 12.50
CA PRO A 167 20.78 68.98 12.34
C PRO A 167 21.33 68.10 13.48
N PRO A 168 20.76 66.91 13.70
CA PRO A 168 21.29 65.92 14.64
C PRO A 168 22.79 65.65 14.45
N VAL A 169 23.51 65.49 15.56
CA VAL A 169 24.98 65.33 15.57
C VAL A 169 25.45 64.14 14.72
N GLY A 170 24.66 63.06 14.67
CA GLY A 170 24.99 61.83 13.96
C GLY A 170 24.65 61.82 12.47
N ASP A 171 23.85 62.76 11.97
CA ASP A 171 23.37 62.75 10.58
C ASP A 171 24.49 62.73 9.53
N PRO A 172 25.56 63.57 9.64
CA PRO A 172 26.64 63.55 8.66
C PRO A 172 27.46 62.25 8.70
N VAL A 173 27.39 61.49 9.80
CA VAL A 173 28.12 60.22 9.97
C VAL A 173 27.33 59.02 9.47
N ALA A 174 26.01 59.14 9.31
CA ALA A 174 25.17 58.04 8.83
C ALA A 174 25.56 57.53 7.43
N GLY A 175 26.23 58.35 6.63
CA GLY A 175 26.76 58.02 5.29
C GLY A 175 28.26 57.72 5.23
N ALA A 176 28.90 57.40 6.36
CA ALA A 176 30.35 57.15 6.40
C ALA A 176 30.80 56.09 5.39
N LYS A 177 31.89 56.34 4.65
CA LYS A 177 32.46 55.40 3.67
C LYS A 177 33.74 54.74 4.22
N ASP A 178 34.15 53.60 3.65
CA ASP A 178 35.31 52.83 4.14
C ASP A 178 36.57 53.70 4.18
N TRP A 179 36.77 54.49 3.14
CA TRP A 179 37.91 55.38 3.01
C TRP A 179 37.94 56.50 4.07
N TRP A 180 36.81 56.87 4.71
CA TRP A 180 36.79 57.93 5.72
C TRP A 180 37.62 57.59 6.93
N GLY A 181 37.58 56.32 7.37
CA GLY A 181 38.36 55.86 8.51
C GLY A 181 39.85 55.71 8.20
N ASP A 182 40.19 55.38 6.95
CA ASP A 182 41.58 55.22 6.51
C ASP A 182 42.22 56.55 6.08
N ASN A 183 41.43 57.62 5.94
CA ASN A 183 41.91 58.94 5.60
C ASN A 183 42.58 59.63 6.81
N LEU A 184 43.71 60.29 6.57
CA LEU A 184 44.53 60.91 7.62
C LEU A 184 43.87 62.12 8.31
N ILE A 185 42.93 62.81 7.65
CA ILE A 185 42.35 64.06 8.16
C ILE A 185 40.88 63.93 8.59
N VAL A 186 40.06 63.13 7.88
CA VAL A 186 38.59 63.07 8.10
C VAL A 186 38.19 62.70 9.54
N PRO A 187 38.80 61.69 10.21
CA PRO A 187 38.48 61.39 11.61
C PRO A 187 38.79 62.56 12.55
N GLY A 188 39.83 63.35 12.25
CA GLY A 188 40.16 64.59 12.98
C GLY A 188 39.10 65.67 12.81
N LEU A 189 38.63 65.90 11.57
CA LEU A 189 37.58 66.90 11.30
C LEU A 189 36.28 66.59 12.05
N PHE A 190 35.89 65.31 12.11
CA PHE A 190 34.71 64.89 12.86
C PHE A 190 34.90 64.98 14.38
N ARG A 191 36.12 64.77 14.88
CA ARG A 191 36.45 64.99 16.29
C ARG A 191 36.25 66.44 16.67
N ASP A 192 36.77 67.36 15.85
CA ASP A 192 36.64 68.81 16.06
C ASP A 192 35.18 69.26 15.96
N TYR A 193 34.44 68.75 14.98
CA TYR A 193 32.99 68.98 14.87
C TYR A 193 32.25 68.51 16.12
N PHE A 194 32.52 67.30 16.60
CA PHE A 194 31.87 66.79 17.82
C PHE A 194 32.21 67.59 19.07
N ALA A 195 33.47 68.03 19.22
CA ALA A 195 33.87 68.88 20.34
C ALA A 195 33.12 70.22 20.32
N GLU A 196 32.91 70.81 19.15
CA GLU A 196 32.15 72.05 19.02
C GLU A 196 30.65 71.85 19.23
N ARG A 197 30.06 70.75 18.73
CA ARG A 197 28.66 70.38 19.02
C ARG A 197 28.43 70.18 20.53
N GLU A 198 29.38 69.54 21.22
CA GLU A 198 29.35 69.36 22.69
C GLU A 198 29.41 70.71 23.42
N ARG A 199 30.31 71.61 23.01
CA ARG A 199 30.42 72.97 23.58
C ARG A 199 29.14 73.78 23.42
N LEU A 200 28.42 73.57 22.31
CA LEU A 200 27.13 74.20 22.01
C LEU A 200 25.94 73.54 22.72
N GLY A 201 26.16 72.46 23.49
CA GLY A 201 25.15 71.77 24.30
C GLY A 201 24.29 70.77 23.52
N ASP A 202 24.69 70.36 22.32
CA ASP A 202 23.89 69.48 21.49
C ASP A 202 24.04 68.01 21.94
N SER A 203 22.93 67.27 21.90
CA SER A 203 22.93 65.85 22.27
C SER A 203 23.38 64.96 21.11
N PRO A 204 24.22 63.94 21.34
CA PRO A 204 24.66 63.01 20.31
C PRO A 204 23.51 62.08 19.90
N ALA A 205 22.86 62.37 18.78
CA ALA A 205 21.78 61.56 18.22
C ALA A 205 21.84 61.51 16.69
N PHE A 206 21.40 60.40 16.09
CA PHE A 206 21.27 60.22 14.64
C PHE A 206 19.92 60.70 14.05
N GLY A 207 19.04 61.30 14.85
CA GLY A 207 17.72 61.75 14.38
C GLY A 207 16.96 60.69 13.56
N SER A 208 16.46 61.08 12.38
CA SER A 208 15.78 60.19 11.43
C SER A 208 16.72 59.35 10.57
N ALA A 209 18.04 59.57 10.61
CA ALA A 209 19.00 58.88 9.74
C ALA A 209 19.13 57.37 10.04
N LEU A 210 18.70 56.91 11.22
CA LEU A 210 18.64 55.49 11.59
C LEU A 210 17.32 54.78 11.24
N GLY A 211 16.30 55.50 10.75
CA GLY A 211 14.90 55.04 10.78
C GLY A 211 14.38 54.19 9.60
N ALA A 212 14.95 54.28 8.39
CA ALA A 212 14.34 53.66 7.20
C ALA A 212 15.29 52.82 6.32
N SER A 213 16.57 53.18 6.24
CA SER A 213 17.64 52.38 5.63
C SER A 213 18.95 53.11 5.90
N TYR A 214 19.99 52.40 6.32
CA TYR A 214 21.29 53.03 6.49
C TYR A 214 21.85 53.43 5.11
N ALA A 215 22.35 54.65 4.96
CA ALA A 215 23.11 55.05 3.77
C ALA A 215 24.42 54.23 3.62
N SER A 216 24.94 53.74 4.75
CA SER A 216 26.13 52.89 4.83
C SER A 216 25.92 51.72 5.81
N PRO A 217 26.48 50.52 5.57
CA PRO A 217 26.38 49.41 6.52
C PRO A 217 26.75 49.80 7.97
N PRO A 218 26.02 49.36 9.00
CA PRO A 218 26.31 49.73 10.39
C PRO A 218 27.74 49.41 10.83
N ALA A 219 28.31 48.30 10.35
CA ALA A 219 29.70 47.94 10.64
C ALA A 219 30.70 49.02 10.15
N GLN A 220 30.42 49.65 9.00
CA GLN A 220 31.23 50.72 8.43
C GLN A 220 31.11 52.01 9.24
N ILE A 221 29.89 52.40 9.63
CA ILE A 221 29.63 53.55 10.50
C ILE A 221 30.33 53.36 11.85
N ARG A 222 30.23 52.16 12.43
CA ARG A 222 30.88 51.78 13.69
C ARG A 222 32.40 51.87 13.58
N ALA A 223 33.00 51.31 12.53
CA ALA A 223 34.45 51.35 12.31
C ALA A 223 34.98 52.78 12.16
N PHE A 224 34.23 53.66 11.47
CA PHE A 224 34.58 55.08 11.36
C PHE A 224 34.50 55.80 12.72
N LEU A 225 33.39 55.66 13.44
CA LEU A 225 33.20 56.29 14.75
C LEU A 225 34.26 55.85 15.77
N GLN A 226 34.71 54.59 15.71
CA GLN A 226 35.79 54.07 16.57
C GLN A 226 37.12 54.81 16.36
N ARG A 227 37.39 55.33 15.16
CA ARG A 227 38.62 56.07 14.82
C ARG A 227 38.56 57.57 15.16
N VAL A 228 37.37 58.13 15.35
CA VAL A 228 37.19 59.55 15.70
C VAL A 228 37.64 59.84 17.14
N HIS A 229 37.52 58.86 18.05
CA HIS A 229 37.92 58.94 19.46
C HIS A 229 37.32 60.15 20.22
N HIS A 230 35.98 60.23 20.32
CA HIS A 230 35.26 61.31 21.03
C HIS A 230 34.06 60.76 21.85
N ALA A 231 33.64 61.46 22.91
CA ALA A 231 32.51 61.04 23.76
C ALA A 231 31.19 60.91 22.98
N HIS A 232 30.88 61.87 22.11
CA HIS A 232 29.75 61.78 21.17
C HIS A 232 29.85 60.58 20.22
N ALA A 233 31.05 60.23 19.74
CA ALA A 233 31.22 59.05 18.89
C ALA A 233 30.86 57.76 19.66
N THR A 234 31.30 57.64 20.92
CA THR A 234 30.94 56.52 21.80
C THR A 234 29.44 56.46 22.11
N ALA A 235 28.78 57.61 22.26
CA ALA A 235 27.32 57.67 22.44
C ALA A 235 26.56 57.26 21.18
N LEU A 236 27.01 57.70 20.00
CA LEU A 236 26.45 57.29 18.71
C LEU A 236 26.66 55.79 18.44
N ILE A 237 27.81 55.21 18.76
CA ILE A 237 28.03 53.75 18.66
C ILE A 237 27.02 53.00 19.53
N ARG A 238 26.77 53.44 20.76
CA ARG A 238 25.77 52.80 21.65
C ARG A 238 24.35 52.85 21.07
N GLN A 239 23.97 53.97 20.42
CA GLN A 239 22.68 54.08 19.73
C GLN A 239 22.60 53.20 18.48
N LEU A 240 23.70 53.10 17.72
CA LEU A 240 23.78 52.23 16.56
C LEU A 240 23.63 50.76 16.97
N ASP A 241 24.36 50.34 18.01
CA ASP A 241 24.29 49.00 18.56
C ASP A 241 22.87 48.72 19.10
N SER A 242 22.22 49.63 19.82
CA SER A 242 20.87 49.41 20.34
C SER A 242 19.82 49.20 19.23
N VAL A 243 19.92 49.95 18.13
CA VAL A 243 19.03 49.78 16.96
C VAL A 243 19.32 48.46 16.23
N GLN A 244 20.59 48.05 16.12
CA GLN A 244 20.94 46.75 15.53
C GLN A 244 20.45 45.58 16.38
N HIS A 245 20.56 45.65 17.71
CA HIS A 245 20.07 44.61 18.61
C HIS A 245 18.54 44.51 18.64
N ALA A 246 17.82 45.57 18.26
CA ALA A 246 16.37 45.53 18.08
C ALA A 246 15.92 44.91 16.75
N ARG A 247 16.82 44.77 15.77
CA ARG A 247 16.48 44.24 14.44
C ARG A 247 16.59 42.71 14.44
N VAL A 248 15.57 42.06 13.87
CA VAL A 248 15.49 40.60 13.74
C VAL A 248 15.99 40.18 12.37
N ASP A 249 16.93 39.24 12.30
CA ASP A 249 17.32 38.58 11.04
C ASP A 249 16.27 37.54 10.63
N ARG A 250 15.16 38.01 10.06
CA ARG A 250 14.08 37.14 9.57
C ARG A 250 14.56 36.17 8.48
N THR A 251 15.54 36.54 7.67
CA THR A 251 16.09 35.69 6.60
C THR A 251 16.79 34.46 7.18
N PHE A 252 17.60 34.64 8.23
CA PHE A 252 18.22 33.52 8.92
C PHE A 252 17.19 32.58 9.53
N LEU A 253 16.21 33.12 10.26
CA LEU A 253 15.18 32.31 10.93
C LEU A 253 14.29 31.57 9.93
N ALA A 254 13.87 32.24 8.85
CA ALA A 254 13.06 31.63 7.79
C ALA A 254 13.80 30.56 6.96
N SER A 255 15.13 30.45 7.10
CA SER A 255 15.89 29.38 6.43
C SER A 255 15.65 27.98 7.00
N PHE A 256 15.01 27.88 8.18
CA PHE A 256 14.68 26.58 8.79
C PHE A 256 13.38 26.54 9.58
N GLY A 257 12.92 27.66 10.13
CA GLY A 257 11.63 27.73 10.81
C GLY A 257 10.63 28.58 10.06
N ARG A 258 9.51 28.85 10.72
CA ARG A 258 8.37 29.58 10.13
C ARG A 258 7.82 30.59 11.10
N PHE A 259 7.40 31.76 10.61
CA PHE A 259 6.66 32.71 11.42
C PHE A 259 5.16 32.43 11.32
N TRP A 260 4.45 32.49 12.44
CA TRP A 260 3.00 32.31 12.46
C TRP A 260 2.24 33.48 11.82
N ALA A 261 2.87 34.66 11.75
CA ALA A 261 2.36 35.85 11.05
C ALA A 261 2.11 35.61 9.56
N ASP A 262 2.89 34.73 8.93
CA ASP A 262 2.85 34.51 7.47
C ASP A 262 1.82 33.44 7.06
N ARG A 263 1.05 32.90 8.01
CA ARG A 263 0.12 31.79 7.77
C ARG A 263 -1.22 32.29 7.23
N LYS A 264 -1.76 31.57 6.23
CA LYS A 264 -3.06 31.86 5.62
C LYS A 264 -4.27 31.36 6.41
N ASP A 265 -4.09 30.39 7.33
CA ASP A 265 -5.18 29.74 8.07
C ASP A 265 -5.67 30.53 9.31
N ARG A 266 -5.42 31.84 9.35
CA ARG A 266 -5.78 32.73 10.46
C ARG A 266 -7.27 33.05 10.51
N GLU A 267 -7.89 33.30 9.36
CA GLU A 267 -9.29 33.75 9.24
C GLU A 267 -10.29 32.68 9.76
N LEU A 268 -9.89 31.41 9.71
CA LEU A 268 -10.65 30.26 10.21
C LEU A 268 -10.53 30.01 11.72
N LEU A 269 -9.71 30.77 12.47
CA LEU A 269 -9.52 30.55 13.91
C LEU A 269 -10.71 31.08 14.72
N ILE A 270 -11.41 30.18 15.40
CA ILE A 270 -12.53 30.51 16.29
C ILE A 270 -12.10 30.30 17.72
N GLU A 271 -12.29 31.33 18.55
CA GLU A 271 -12.12 31.24 19.99
C GLU A 271 -13.31 30.50 20.62
N PRO A 272 -13.10 29.30 21.21
CA PRO A 272 -14.16 28.60 21.94
C PRO A 272 -14.36 29.25 23.31
N GLU A 273 -15.61 29.38 23.75
CA GLU A 273 -15.96 29.92 25.07
C GLU A 273 -15.26 29.17 26.21
N ALA A 274 -15.15 27.84 26.09
CA ALA A 274 -14.45 26.98 27.05
C ALA A 274 -12.96 27.31 27.26
N TRP A 275 -12.33 28.05 26.35
CA TRP A 275 -10.91 28.43 26.46
C TRP A 275 -10.70 29.87 26.93
N GLN A 276 -11.75 30.67 27.07
CA GLN A 276 -11.62 32.11 27.31
C GLN A 276 -10.83 32.41 28.60
N GLU A 277 -11.15 31.72 29.70
CA GLU A 277 -10.44 31.89 30.98
C GLU A 277 -8.95 31.48 30.87
N ALA A 278 -8.67 30.35 30.22
CA ALA A 278 -7.32 29.86 30.01
C ALA A 278 -6.50 30.79 29.08
N LEU A 279 -7.12 31.35 28.05
CA LEU A 279 -6.48 32.33 27.15
C LEU A 279 -6.12 33.61 27.89
N VAL A 280 -7.05 34.16 28.70
CA VAL A 280 -6.78 35.36 29.50
C VAL A 280 -5.64 35.12 30.50
N ALA A 281 -5.62 33.95 31.15
CA ALA A 281 -4.53 33.60 32.07
C ALA A 281 -3.18 33.46 31.35
N ALA A 282 -3.16 32.80 30.18
CA ALA A 282 -1.95 32.62 29.38
C ALA A 282 -1.43 33.94 28.78
N GLU A 283 -2.33 34.83 28.39
CA GLU A 283 -2.04 36.20 27.93
C GLU A 283 -1.42 37.03 29.05
N ALA A 284 -2.03 37.02 30.24
CA ALA A 284 -1.48 37.69 31.41
C ALA A 284 -0.08 37.16 31.77
N ALA A 285 0.14 35.84 31.71
CA ALA A 285 1.45 35.24 31.96
C ALA A 285 2.52 35.64 30.91
N SER A 286 2.10 35.86 29.66
CA SER A 286 2.98 36.28 28.56
C SER A 286 3.34 37.76 28.61
N LEU A 287 2.48 38.59 29.21
CA LEU A 287 2.70 40.04 29.37
C LEU A 287 3.35 40.42 30.71
N GLN A 288 3.44 39.50 31.67
CA GLN A 288 4.16 39.73 32.92
C GLN A 288 5.65 40.02 32.68
N THR A 289 6.27 40.77 33.60
CA THR A 289 7.73 41.02 33.60
C THR A 289 8.35 40.41 34.85
N PRO A 290 9.26 39.42 34.73
CA PRO A 290 9.76 38.82 33.48
C PRO A 290 8.71 37.93 32.80
N THR A 291 8.72 37.92 31.46
CA THR A 291 7.84 37.09 30.65
C THR A 291 8.12 35.61 30.91
N ARG A 292 7.07 34.80 31.08
CA ARG A 292 7.20 33.36 31.33
C ARG A 292 7.08 32.55 30.04
N SER A 293 7.81 31.43 30.00
CA SER A 293 7.61 30.41 28.97
C SER A 293 6.30 29.65 29.24
N LEU A 294 5.65 29.12 28.21
CA LEU A 294 4.35 28.44 28.32
C LEU A 294 4.44 26.98 27.89
N LEU A 295 3.81 26.09 28.67
CA LEU A 295 3.63 24.68 28.35
C LEU A 295 2.14 24.36 28.33
N VAL A 296 1.60 24.13 27.14
CA VAL A 296 0.20 23.71 26.97
C VAL A 296 0.13 22.18 27.00
N SER A 297 -0.48 21.62 28.05
CA SER A 297 -0.65 20.19 28.24
C SER A 297 -2.08 19.76 27.98
N GLY A 298 -2.29 18.65 27.28
CA GLY A 298 -3.62 18.12 26.98
C GLY A 298 -3.57 16.95 26.01
N GLU A 299 -4.62 16.16 25.95
CA GLU A 299 -4.67 14.97 25.08
C GLU A 299 -4.54 15.31 23.59
N HIS A 300 -4.25 14.31 22.74
CA HIS A 300 -4.13 14.56 21.29
C HIS A 300 -5.46 15.08 20.70
N ARG A 301 -5.41 16.08 19.81
CA ARG A 301 -6.59 16.73 19.17
C ARG A 301 -7.52 17.58 20.04
N VAL A 302 -7.18 17.85 21.31
CA VAL A 302 -7.95 18.81 22.14
C VAL A 302 -7.76 20.28 21.72
N GLY A 303 -6.94 20.58 20.70
CA GLY A 303 -6.76 21.94 20.19
C GLY A 303 -5.58 22.74 20.76
N LYS A 304 -4.57 22.09 21.37
CA LYS A 304 -3.38 22.76 21.95
C LYS A 304 -2.69 23.77 21.02
N THR A 305 -2.43 23.37 19.77
CA THR A 305 -1.80 24.26 18.79
C THR A 305 -2.70 25.43 18.44
N THR A 306 -4.01 25.18 18.28
CA THR A 306 -5.02 26.21 17.99
C THR A 306 -5.11 27.21 19.14
N PHE A 307 -5.10 26.74 20.39
CA PHE A 307 -5.07 27.58 21.58
C PHE A 307 -3.85 28.52 21.59
N LEU A 308 -2.65 28.01 21.29
CA LEU A 308 -1.45 28.84 21.20
C LEU A 308 -1.53 29.85 20.05
N ARG A 309 -2.16 29.49 18.92
CA ARG A 309 -2.35 30.40 17.79
C ARG A 309 -3.31 31.55 18.13
N LEU A 310 -4.42 31.26 18.79
CA LEU A 310 -5.35 32.29 19.30
C LEU A 310 -4.63 33.23 20.28
N LEU A 311 -3.81 32.66 21.16
CA LEU A 311 -2.98 33.46 22.07
C LEU A 311 -1.97 34.33 21.29
N ALA A 312 -1.37 33.80 20.22
CA ALA A 312 -0.46 34.56 19.37
C ALA A 312 -1.15 35.74 18.69
N GLU A 313 -2.38 35.58 18.21
CA GLU A 313 -3.17 36.67 17.60
C GLU A 313 -3.43 37.80 18.60
N ARG A 314 -3.75 37.46 19.86
CA ARG A 314 -3.91 38.47 20.92
C ARG A 314 -2.63 39.24 21.21
N LEU A 315 -1.49 38.54 21.27
CA LEU A 315 -0.20 39.17 21.56
C LEU A 315 0.42 39.92 20.37
N GLU A 316 -0.06 39.69 19.15
CA GLU A 316 0.41 40.41 17.95
C GLU A 316 0.07 41.91 18.03
N GLY A 317 -1.09 42.26 18.62
CA GLY A 317 -1.45 43.66 18.92
C GLY A 317 -0.47 44.36 19.88
N GLU A 318 0.19 43.59 20.73
CA GLU A 318 1.24 44.03 21.66
C GLU A 318 2.65 43.98 21.02
N GLY A 319 2.74 43.65 19.72
CA GLY A 319 3.96 43.59 18.93
C GLY A 319 4.77 42.30 19.09
N TRP A 320 4.21 41.24 19.68
CA TRP A 320 4.87 39.94 19.76
C TRP A 320 4.72 39.15 18.46
N THR A 321 5.74 38.35 18.13
CA THR A 321 5.69 37.42 16.99
C THR A 321 6.14 36.03 17.41
N VAL A 322 5.47 35.00 16.91
CA VAL A 322 5.83 33.60 17.17
C VAL A 322 6.62 33.01 16.01
N PHE A 323 7.74 32.38 16.34
CA PHE A 323 8.60 31.61 15.43
C PHE A 323 8.56 30.12 15.80
N GLU A 324 8.21 29.28 14.83
CA GLU A 324 8.11 27.82 14.96
C GLU A 324 9.36 27.14 14.40
N ALA A 325 10.06 26.37 15.25
CA ALA A 325 11.14 25.47 14.84
C ALA A 325 11.39 24.39 15.92
N GLY A 326 11.50 23.12 15.51
CA GLY A 326 11.83 21.99 16.37
C GLY A 326 13.27 21.47 16.22
N ALA A 327 13.56 20.33 16.85
CA ALA A 327 14.88 19.68 16.77
C ALA A 327 15.26 19.32 15.33
N ALA A 328 14.33 18.76 14.56
CA ALA A 328 14.55 18.35 13.18
C ALA A 328 14.91 19.54 12.27
N ASP A 329 14.22 20.67 12.44
CA ASP A 329 14.47 21.89 11.65
C ASP A 329 15.86 22.48 11.92
N LEU A 330 16.29 22.48 13.18
CA LEU A 330 17.64 22.92 13.56
C LEU A 330 18.72 22.02 12.98
N MET A 331 18.50 20.70 12.93
CA MET A 331 19.45 19.72 12.40
C MET A 331 19.47 19.68 10.86
N ALA A 332 18.39 20.12 10.20
CA ALA A 332 18.30 20.10 8.75
C ALA A 332 19.45 20.87 8.08
N GLY A 333 20.17 20.18 7.20
CA GLY A 333 21.29 20.74 6.42
C GLY A 333 22.62 20.88 7.17
N GLN A 334 22.72 20.43 8.43
CA GLN A 334 23.96 20.51 9.21
C GLN A 334 24.74 19.18 9.14
N GLN A 335 25.99 19.24 8.65
CA GLN A 335 26.87 18.06 8.55
C GLN A 335 27.84 17.94 9.72
N TRP A 336 28.11 19.05 10.44
CA TRP A 336 29.13 19.13 11.48
C TRP A 336 28.59 19.76 12.77
N PHE A 337 28.92 19.19 13.93
CA PHE A 337 28.38 19.59 15.25
C PHE A 337 28.61 21.07 15.61
N GLY A 338 29.79 21.62 15.32
CA GLY A 338 30.09 23.04 15.58
C GLY A 338 29.19 23.99 14.79
N GLN A 339 28.65 23.56 13.64
CA GLN A 339 27.68 24.34 12.89
C GLN A 339 26.31 24.34 13.56
N LEU A 340 25.91 23.23 14.20
CA LEU A 340 24.66 23.14 14.96
C LEU A 340 24.72 24.00 16.23
N GLU A 341 25.80 23.92 17.01
CA GLU A 341 25.99 24.75 18.20
C GLU A 341 26.00 26.24 17.85
N GLY A 342 26.74 26.63 16.81
CA GLY A 342 26.74 28.01 16.29
C GLY A 342 25.36 28.46 15.80
N ARG A 343 24.58 27.56 15.19
CA ARG A 343 23.20 27.83 14.77
C ARG A 343 22.29 28.06 15.98
N ILE A 344 22.38 27.22 17.01
CA ILE A 344 21.59 27.36 18.24
C ILE A 344 21.91 28.68 18.92
N GLN A 345 23.19 29.01 19.08
CA GLN A 345 23.64 30.27 19.68
C GLN A 345 23.07 31.49 18.92
N ARG A 346 23.20 31.51 17.59
CA ARG A 346 22.63 32.57 16.75
C ARG A 346 21.10 32.62 16.85
N THR A 347 20.43 31.48 16.96
CA THR A 347 18.97 31.41 17.12
C THR A 347 18.52 32.02 18.44
N VAL A 348 19.24 31.75 19.54
CA VAL A 348 18.97 32.37 20.85
C VAL A 348 19.14 33.89 20.81
N GLU A 349 20.13 34.39 20.07
CA GLU A 349 20.37 35.84 19.89
C GLU A 349 19.29 36.51 19.02
N GLU A 350 18.81 35.81 17.99
CA GLU A 350 17.75 36.33 17.12
C GLU A 350 16.37 36.28 17.76
N LEU A 351 16.10 35.28 18.61
CA LEU A 351 14.83 35.10 19.32
C LEU A 351 14.84 35.71 20.73
N ALA A 352 15.73 36.65 21.00
CA ALA A 352 15.81 37.30 22.31
C ALA A 352 14.48 37.98 22.68
N ALA A 353 14.05 37.84 23.93
CA ALA A 353 12.77 38.37 24.44
C ALA A 353 12.65 39.90 24.24
N ALA A 354 13.78 40.63 24.28
CA ALA A 354 13.83 42.06 24.00
C ALA A 354 13.37 42.44 22.58
N LYS A 355 13.42 41.50 21.62
CA LYS A 355 12.92 41.65 20.25
C LYS A 355 11.43 41.27 20.11
N LYS A 356 10.73 41.00 21.22
CA LYS A 356 9.33 40.54 21.27
C LYS A 356 9.07 39.29 20.43
N LEU A 357 9.98 38.33 20.48
CA LEU A 357 9.87 37.05 19.79
C LEU A 357 9.63 35.91 20.78
N ILE A 358 8.76 34.99 20.40
CA ILE A 358 8.49 33.75 21.12
C ILE A 358 8.95 32.59 20.24
N TRP A 359 9.74 31.69 20.80
CA TRP A 359 10.11 30.45 20.13
C TRP A 359 9.09 29.35 20.47
N TYR A 360 8.23 29.01 19.52
CA TYR A 360 7.38 27.83 19.61
C TYR A 360 8.14 26.57 19.18
N ILE A 361 8.21 25.61 20.10
CA ILE A 361 8.84 24.30 19.94
C ILE A 361 7.73 23.24 19.99
N PRO A 362 7.39 22.57 18.88
CA PRO A 362 6.29 21.60 18.85
C PRO A 362 6.48 20.40 19.77
N ASP A 363 7.71 19.91 19.89
CA ASP A 363 8.06 18.76 20.75
C ASP A 363 9.37 19.04 21.51
N ILE A 364 9.23 19.65 22.70
CA ILE A 364 10.36 19.96 23.57
C ILE A 364 11.00 18.68 24.17
N LEU A 365 10.25 17.57 24.27
CA LEU A 365 10.77 16.30 24.77
C LEU A 365 11.77 15.69 23.78
N GLN A 366 11.49 15.83 22.48
CA GLN A 366 12.45 15.47 21.43
C GLN A 366 13.73 16.33 21.55
N MET A 367 13.61 17.64 21.80
CA MET A 367 14.79 18.51 22.02
C MET A 367 15.60 18.13 23.26
N ALA A 368 14.96 17.63 24.32
CA ALA A 368 15.62 17.15 25.54
C ALA A 368 16.46 15.87 25.33
N ARG A 369 16.25 15.16 24.21
CA ARG A 369 16.95 13.92 23.87
C ARG A 369 17.90 14.09 22.69
N SER A 370 17.59 15.01 21.79
CA SER A 370 18.36 15.28 20.58
C SER A 370 19.72 15.91 20.89
N GLY A 371 20.73 15.56 20.10
CA GLY A 371 22.09 16.09 20.26
C GLY A 371 22.98 15.32 21.25
N THR A 372 22.52 14.19 21.80
CA THR A 372 23.29 13.37 22.74
C THR A 372 23.97 12.18 22.04
N HIS A 373 25.31 12.10 22.08
CA HIS A 373 26.12 11.01 21.50
C HIS A 373 27.41 10.78 22.32
N GLN A 374 28.20 9.73 21.99
CA GLN A 374 29.48 9.43 22.65
C GLN A 374 30.47 10.62 22.53
N GLY A 375 30.50 11.49 23.54
CA GLY A 375 31.39 12.66 23.63
C GLY A 375 30.74 13.93 24.17
N GLN A 376 29.41 14.10 24.06
CA GLN A 376 28.67 15.21 24.66
C GLN A 376 27.35 14.72 25.27
N ALA A 377 27.17 15.01 26.56
CA ALA A 377 25.97 14.64 27.31
C ALA A 377 24.85 15.69 27.21
N ALA A 378 25.15 16.90 26.73
CA ALA A 378 24.20 18.01 26.70
C ALA A 378 23.32 17.97 25.44
N SER A 379 22.00 17.91 25.64
CA SER A 379 21.01 17.97 24.57
C SER A 379 20.85 19.38 24.00
N VAL A 380 20.12 19.52 22.88
CA VAL A 380 19.77 20.84 22.33
C VAL A 380 18.99 21.69 23.35
N LEU A 381 18.11 21.06 24.14
CA LEU A 381 17.41 21.76 25.23
C LEU A 381 18.39 22.29 26.30
N ASP A 382 19.42 21.52 26.64
CA ASP A 382 20.41 21.93 27.64
C ASP A 382 21.22 23.16 27.19
N GLN A 383 21.40 23.36 25.88
CA GLN A 383 22.09 24.53 25.33
C GLN A 383 21.25 25.81 25.41
N ILE A 384 19.92 25.73 25.27
CA ILE A 384 19.03 26.90 25.31
C ILE A 384 18.53 27.23 26.72
N LEU A 385 18.54 26.25 27.64
CA LEU A 385 18.07 26.40 29.02
C LEU A 385 18.64 27.63 29.76
N PRO A 386 19.95 27.97 29.67
CA PRO A 386 20.49 29.18 30.31
C PRO A 386 19.81 30.48 29.85
N ALA A 387 19.41 30.56 28.58
CA ALA A 387 18.70 31.73 28.04
C ALA A 387 17.25 31.79 28.54
N VAL A 388 16.59 30.63 28.68
CA VAL A 388 15.23 30.52 29.26
C VAL A 388 15.24 30.90 30.74
N VAL A 389 16.19 30.37 31.52
CA VAL A 389 16.34 30.66 32.96
C VAL A 389 16.58 32.15 33.22
N SER A 390 17.35 32.81 32.36
CA SER A 390 17.62 34.26 32.48
C SER A 390 16.48 35.14 31.95
N GLY A 391 15.39 34.57 31.44
CA GLY A 391 14.29 35.33 30.81
C GLY A 391 14.67 36.00 29.48
N ARG A 392 15.86 35.69 28.94
CA ARG A 392 16.31 36.22 27.64
C ARG A 392 15.68 35.51 26.46
N LEU A 393 15.16 34.30 26.65
CA LEU A 393 14.47 33.51 25.63
C LEU A 393 13.12 33.04 26.17
N ILE A 394 12.05 33.30 25.42
CA ILE A 394 10.70 32.85 25.76
C ILE A 394 10.33 31.67 24.87
N VAL A 395 9.93 30.57 25.48
CA VAL A 395 9.60 29.32 24.79
C VAL A 395 8.13 28.98 25.00
N TRP A 396 7.43 28.65 23.92
CA TRP A 396 6.13 28.00 23.98
C TRP A 396 6.26 26.56 23.49
N THR A 397 5.56 25.63 24.11
CA THR A 397 5.53 24.23 23.68
C THR A 397 4.20 23.60 24.03
N GLU A 398 3.86 22.54 23.30
CA GLU A 398 2.73 21.68 23.62
C GLU A 398 3.19 20.26 23.97
N ALA A 399 2.40 19.56 24.78
CA ALA A 399 2.68 18.16 25.14
C ALA A 399 1.39 17.44 25.54
N THR A 400 1.41 16.10 25.50
CA THR A 400 0.39 15.29 26.20
C THR A 400 0.70 15.21 27.69
N PRO A 401 -0.26 14.88 28.57
CA PRO A 401 0.01 14.71 29.99
C PRO A 401 1.15 13.71 30.27
N THR A 402 1.19 12.60 29.52
CA THR A 402 2.26 11.60 29.58
C THR A 402 3.62 12.16 29.17
N SER A 403 3.68 12.92 28.05
CA SER A 403 4.92 13.55 27.60
C SER A 403 5.39 14.65 28.56
N THR A 404 4.46 15.42 29.14
CA THR A 404 4.76 16.42 30.18
C THR A 404 5.38 15.75 31.41
N ALA A 405 4.79 14.66 31.92
CA ALA A 405 5.32 13.94 33.07
C ALA A 405 6.76 13.44 32.82
N ARG A 406 7.01 12.87 31.63
CA ARG A 406 8.35 12.40 31.22
C ARG A 406 9.36 13.53 31.07
N LEU A 407 8.95 14.64 30.47
CA LEU A 407 9.79 15.84 30.33
C LEU A 407 10.22 16.36 31.69
N LEU A 408 9.30 16.47 32.64
CA LEU A 408 9.58 16.93 34.01
C LEU A 408 10.41 15.92 34.81
N GLN A 409 10.28 14.62 34.55
CA GLN A 409 11.18 13.61 35.13
C GLN A 409 12.62 13.77 34.62
N LEU A 410 12.80 14.02 33.32
CA LEU A 410 14.12 14.22 32.72
C LEU A 410 14.77 15.54 33.13
N ARG A 411 13.98 16.61 33.27
CA ARG A 411 14.44 17.96 33.61
C ARG A 411 13.48 18.63 34.61
N PRO A 412 13.63 18.38 35.92
CA PRO A 412 12.76 18.94 36.95
C PRO A 412 12.75 20.48 37.01
N THR A 413 13.84 21.12 36.58
CA THR A 413 13.99 22.59 36.53
C THR A 413 12.95 23.28 35.64
N LEU A 414 12.40 22.59 34.64
CA LEU A 414 11.37 23.14 33.76
C LEU A 414 10.08 23.50 34.51
N ARG A 415 9.80 22.85 35.66
CA ARG A 415 8.58 23.09 36.45
C ARG A 415 8.47 24.54 36.94
N SER A 416 9.59 25.19 37.23
CA SER A 416 9.60 26.60 37.68
C SER A 416 9.77 27.60 36.54
N LEU A 417 10.10 27.15 35.33
CA LEU A 417 10.37 28.01 34.17
C LEU A 417 9.17 28.18 33.25
N PHE A 418 8.26 27.20 33.26
CA PHE A 418 7.08 27.17 32.41
C PHE A 418 5.81 27.40 33.23
N GLU A 419 4.96 28.30 32.76
CA GLU A 419 3.56 28.35 33.17
C GLU A 419 2.82 27.22 32.44
N ALA A 420 2.18 26.32 33.19
CA ALA A 420 1.50 25.17 32.63
C ALA A 420 0.02 25.46 32.43
N VAL A 421 -0.44 25.43 31.19
CA VAL A 421 -1.87 25.54 30.84
C VAL A 421 -2.38 24.16 30.49
N ARG A 422 -3.39 23.67 31.21
CA ARG A 422 -3.97 22.35 30.96
C ARG A 422 -5.28 22.50 30.18
N LEU A 423 -5.35 21.88 29.01
CA LEU A 423 -6.57 21.81 28.20
C LEU A 423 -7.22 20.45 28.35
N GLU A 424 -8.49 20.48 28.76
CA GLU A 424 -9.34 19.30 28.80
C GLU A 424 -10.09 19.12 27.47
N PRO A 425 -10.47 17.88 27.11
CA PRO A 425 -11.37 17.65 25.99
C PRO A 425 -12.70 18.39 26.17
N GLN A 426 -13.19 19.01 25.10
CA GLN A 426 -14.48 19.71 25.12
C GLN A 426 -15.67 18.75 25.24
N SER A 427 -16.77 19.23 25.79
CA SER A 427 -18.04 18.52 25.80
C SER A 427 -18.62 18.37 24.39
N GLN A 428 -19.61 17.49 24.22
CA GLN A 428 -20.30 17.32 22.93
C GLN A 428 -21.03 18.60 22.51
N GLU A 429 -21.61 19.32 23.46
CA GLU A 429 -22.34 20.57 23.23
C GLU A 429 -21.38 21.67 22.78
N GLU A 430 -20.27 21.85 23.50
CA GLU A 430 -19.20 22.80 23.15
C GLU A 430 -18.61 22.51 21.76
N THR A 431 -18.33 21.23 21.48
CA THR A 431 -17.79 20.78 20.20
C THR A 431 -18.75 21.03 19.05
N THR A 432 -20.05 20.81 19.27
CA THR A 432 -21.09 21.05 18.26
C THR A 432 -21.19 22.54 17.95
N ALA A 433 -21.23 23.39 18.98
CA ALA A 433 -21.26 24.84 18.82
C ALA A 433 -20.04 25.35 18.05
N LEU A 434 -18.84 24.89 18.42
CA LEU A 434 -17.60 25.23 17.73
C LEU A 434 -17.58 24.74 16.27
N ALA A 435 -18.02 23.50 16.02
CA ALA A 435 -18.05 22.93 14.67
C ALA A 435 -19.05 23.65 13.77
N LEU A 436 -20.22 24.03 14.27
CA LEU A 436 -21.18 24.83 13.52
C LEU A 436 -20.64 26.23 13.18
N ALA A 437 -20.00 26.90 14.14
CA ALA A 437 -19.37 28.19 13.90
C ALA A 437 -18.24 28.08 12.88
N TRP A 438 -17.43 27.01 12.95
CA TRP A 438 -16.33 26.75 12.03
C TRP A 438 -16.82 26.42 10.61
N VAL A 439 -17.86 25.60 10.49
CA VAL A 439 -18.54 25.31 9.22
C VAL A 439 -19.13 26.58 8.61
N GLY A 440 -19.74 27.45 9.42
CA GLY A 440 -20.25 28.75 8.97
C GLY A 440 -19.16 29.61 8.33
N ARG A 441 -18.01 29.79 9.02
CA ARG A 441 -16.88 30.52 8.45
C ARG A 441 -16.30 29.87 7.20
N LEU A 442 -16.22 28.54 7.18
CA LEU A 442 -15.71 27.81 6.02
C LEU A 442 -16.61 28.01 4.79
N ALA A 443 -17.93 28.09 4.98
CA ALA A 443 -18.91 28.38 3.93
C ALA A 443 -18.90 29.85 3.49
N ASP A 444 -18.52 30.78 4.37
CA ASP A 444 -18.34 32.19 4.02
C ASP A 444 -17.06 32.44 3.21
N GLU A 445 -15.96 31.74 3.54
CA GLU A 445 -14.65 31.90 2.87
C GLU A 445 -14.52 31.13 1.55
N GLY A 446 -15.05 29.90 1.49
CA GLY A 446 -15.11 29.10 0.27
C GLY A 446 -16.55 29.05 -0.21
N GLU A 447 -16.81 29.23 -1.50
CA GLU A 447 -18.13 29.08 -2.14
C GLU A 447 -18.69 27.64 -1.98
N LEU A 448 -18.99 27.23 -0.77
CA LEU A 448 -19.11 25.84 -0.36
C LEU A 448 -20.34 25.69 0.53
N GLU A 449 -21.38 25.06 -0.01
CA GLU A 449 -22.60 24.79 0.74
C GLU A 449 -22.39 23.56 1.62
N ILE A 450 -22.54 23.70 2.94
CA ILE A 450 -22.36 22.58 3.88
C ILE A 450 -23.71 22.29 4.54
N ASP A 451 -24.20 21.07 4.34
CA ASP A 451 -25.40 20.55 4.97
C ASP A 451 -25.27 20.60 6.51
N PRO A 452 -26.21 21.24 7.24
CA PRO A 452 -26.19 21.29 8.70
C PRO A 452 -26.11 19.92 9.39
N ASP A 453 -26.63 18.86 8.76
CA ASP A 453 -26.58 17.49 9.29
C ASP A 453 -25.14 16.90 9.28
N CYS A 454 -24.18 17.54 8.61
CA CYS A 454 -22.78 17.10 8.62
C CYS A 454 -22.16 17.11 10.02
N VAL A 455 -22.45 18.12 10.84
CA VAL A 455 -21.85 18.24 12.19
C VAL A 455 -22.37 17.12 13.12
N PRO A 456 -23.69 16.89 13.26
CA PRO A 456 -24.20 15.75 14.02
C PRO A 456 -23.66 14.40 13.55
N VAL A 457 -23.60 14.17 12.24
CA VAL A 457 -23.08 12.91 11.67
C VAL A 457 -21.58 12.75 11.93
N ALA A 458 -20.80 13.82 11.80
CA ALA A 458 -19.37 13.80 12.11
C ALA A 458 -19.13 13.54 13.61
N LEU A 459 -19.93 14.14 14.50
CA LEU A 459 -19.84 13.93 15.93
C LEU A 459 -20.16 12.47 16.32
N SER A 460 -21.28 11.92 15.83
CA SER A 460 -21.66 10.54 16.12
C SER A 460 -20.62 9.54 15.56
N SER A 461 -20.15 9.80 14.34
CA SER A 461 -19.13 8.99 13.66
C SER A 461 -17.80 9.03 14.39
N ALA A 462 -17.34 10.22 14.80
CA ALA A 462 -16.09 10.36 15.55
C ALA A 462 -16.16 9.64 16.90
N ARG A 463 -17.28 9.72 17.61
CA ARG A 463 -17.46 9.02 18.88
C ARG A 463 -17.44 7.50 18.72
N GLN A 464 -18.13 6.99 17.71
CA GLN A 464 -18.31 5.55 17.52
C GLN A 464 -17.08 4.89 16.90
N TYR A 465 -16.45 5.54 15.93
CA TYR A 465 -15.39 4.94 15.12
C TYR A 465 -14.02 5.58 15.33
N LEU A 466 -13.90 6.80 15.86
CA LEU A 466 -12.61 7.48 16.04
C LEU A 466 -12.22 7.56 17.52
N SER A 467 -12.12 6.40 18.18
CA SER A 467 -11.89 6.28 19.63
C SER A 467 -10.61 6.93 20.17
N ALA A 468 -9.61 7.21 19.32
CA ALA A 468 -8.35 7.89 19.67
C ALA A 468 -8.42 9.42 19.49
N ALA A 469 -9.60 9.96 19.19
CA ALA A 469 -9.75 11.33 18.73
C ALA A 469 -10.55 12.14 19.75
N ASN A 470 -9.83 12.93 20.55
CA ASN A 470 -10.46 13.83 21.52
C ASN A 470 -11.17 14.99 20.83
N PHE A 471 -12.18 15.51 21.52
CA PHE A 471 -12.91 16.67 21.09
C PHE A 471 -12.16 17.97 21.40
N PRO A 472 -12.27 18.99 20.54
CA PRO A 472 -13.13 19.05 19.34
C PRO A 472 -12.47 18.51 18.06
N GLY A 473 -11.16 18.26 18.05
CA GLY A 473 -10.39 18.06 16.82
C GLY A 473 -10.82 16.85 15.99
N SER A 474 -11.32 15.78 16.62
CA SER A 474 -11.82 14.60 15.91
C SER A 474 -12.94 14.89 14.90
N VAL A 475 -13.85 15.79 15.27
CA VAL A 475 -15.01 16.20 14.46
C VAL A 475 -14.55 17.17 13.37
N LEU A 476 -13.80 18.19 13.76
CA LEU A 476 -13.31 19.21 12.83
C LEU A 476 -12.38 18.60 11.76
N ASP A 477 -11.50 17.68 12.14
CA ASP A 477 -10.63 16.98 11.19
C ASP A 477 -11.45 16.16 10.18
N LEU A 478 -12.50 15.46 10.63
CA LEU A 478 -13.36 14.66 9.75
C LEU A 478 -14.13 15.54 8.76
N ILE A 479 -14.67 16.68 9.21
CA ILE A 479 -15.34 17.65 8.33
C ILE A 479 -14.32 18.25 7.35
N LYS A 480 -13.13 18.64 7.80
CA LYS A 480 -12.06 19.18 6.97
C LYS A 480 -11.60 18.20 5.89
N LEU A 481 -11.43 16.92 6.25
CA LEU A 481 -11.09 15.86 5.31
C LEU A 481 -12.21 15.65 4.28
N THR A 482 -13.47 15.72 4.74
CA THR A 482 -14.63 15.63 3.86
C THR A 482 -14.68 16.80 2.87
N ALA A 483 -14.52 18.03 3.35
CA ALA A 483 -14.46 19.21 2.49
C ALA A 483 -13.35 19.12 1.44
N ASN A 484 -12.13 18.75 1.86
CA ASN A 484 -11.01 18.56 0.93
C ASN A 484 -11.27 17.45 -0.11
N ARG A 485 -11.96 16.36 0.27
CA ARG A 485 -12.32 15.28 -0.65
C ARG A 485 -13.34 15.74 -1.68
N VAL A 486 -14.42 16.39 -1.23
CA VAL A 486 -15.53 16.86 -2.06
C VAL A 486 -15.08 17.96 -3.03
N LEU A 487 -14.27 18.91 -2.55
CA LEU A 487 -13.66 19.96 -3.39
C LEU A 487 -12.81 19.37 -4.52
N LYS A 488 -12.00 18.35 -4.22
CA LYS A 488 -11.18 17.67 -5.23
C LYS A 488 -12.02 16.94 -6.28
N SER A 489 -13.25 16.53 -5.95
CA SER A 489 -14.18 15.94 -6.92
C SER A 489 -14.96 16.98 -7.75
N GLY A 490 -14.78 18.28 -7.48
CA GLY A 490 -15.43 19.36 -8.23
C GLY A 490 -16.86 19.69 -7.79
N SER A 491 -17.32 19.17 -6.64
CA SER A 491 -18.60 19.56 -6.04
C SER A 491 -18.41 20.77 -5.12
N ALA A 492 -19.37 21.69 -5.17
CA ALA A 492 -19.44 22.86 -4.29
C ALA A 492 -20.35 22.63 -3.06
N ALA A 493 -20.94 21.44 -2.92
CA ALA A 493 -21.82 21.11 -1.79
C ALA A 493 -21.36 19.84 -1.06
N ILE A 494 -21.35 19.89 0.29
CA ILE A 494 -21.05 18.77 1.18
C ILE A 494 -22.34 18.31 1.85
N GLN A 495 -22.67 17.03 1.70
CA GLN A 495 -23.83 16.42 2.34
C GLN A 495 -23.43 15.56 3.54
N SER A 496 -24.38 15.24 4.43
CA SER A 496 -24.12 14.36 5.57
C SER A 496 -23.57 12.98 5.15
N HIS A 497 -24.00 12.44 4.01
CA HIS A 497 -23.49 11.19 3.43
C HIS A 497 -22.00 11.28 3.06
N ASP A 498 -21.51 12.45 2.66
CA ASP A 498 -20.11 12.65 2.31
C ASP A 498 -19.17 12.44 3.50
N VAL A 499 -19.64 12.74 4.71
CA VAL A 499 -18.92 12.47 5.97
C VAL A 499 -18.74 10.97 6.16
N ILE A 500 -19.78 10.18 5.91
CA ILE A 500 -19.74 8.71 6.00
C ILE A 500 -18.80 8.13 4.94
N VAL A 501 -18.85 8.62 3.70
CA VAL A 501 -17.92 8.18 2.64
C VAL A 501 -16.47 8.48 3.01
N THR A 502 -16.20 9.66 3.56
CA THR A 502 -14.86 10.01 4.05
C THR A 502 -14.42 9.08 5.18
N LEU A 503 -15.31 8.78 6.12
CA LEU A 503 -15.05 7.84 7.20
C LEU A 503 -14.77 6.43 6.66
N ALA A 504 -15.53 5.96 5.67
CA ALA A 504 -15.32 4.68 4.99
C ALA A 504 -13.91 4.60 4.39
N GLN A 505 -13.43 5.68 3.76
CA GLN A 505 -12.07 5.73 3.20
C GLN A 505 -10.97 5.72 4.28
N LEU A 506 -11.20 6.42 5.40
CA LEU A 506 -10.25 6.46 6.52
C LEU A 506 -10.14 5.10 7.23
N THR A 507 -11.30 4.51 7.52
CA THR A 507 -11.42 3.28 8.31
C THR A 507 -11.30 2.00 7.49
N GLY A 508 -11.67 2.04 6.21
CA GLY A 508 -11.87 0.86 5.37
C GLY A 508 -13.22 0.18 5.56
N LEU A 509 -14.03 0.60 6.55
CA LEU A 509 -15.35 0.04 6.81
C LEU A 509 -16.31 0.34 5.64
N PRO A 510 -17.08 -0.67 5.18
CA PRO A 510 -18.13 -0.45 4.19
C PRO A 510 -19.10 0.65 4.61
N VAL A 511 -19.53 1.49 3.67
CA VAL A 511 -20.55 2.52 3.91
C VAL A 511 -21.82 1.90 4.49
N SER A 512 -22.22 0.73 4.00
CA SER A 512 -23.36 -0.03 4.53
C SER A 512 -23.22 -0.44 5.99
N ILE A 513 -22.00 -0.51 6.54
CA ILE A 513 -21.76 -0.75 7.97
C ILE A 513 -21.79 0.56 8.76
N LEU A 514 -21.26 1.64 8.19
CA LEU A 514 -21.13 2.94 8.86
C LEU A 514 -22.43 3.77 8.85
N ASP A 515 -23.21 3.71 7.77
CA ASP A 515 -24.43 4.51 7.63
C ASP A 515 -25.62 3.82 8.30
N ASN A 516 -26.05 4.31 9.46
CA ASN A 516 -27.20 3.78 10.19
C ASN A 516 -28.52 3.78 9.38
N LYS A 517 -28.63 4.57 8.30
CA LYS A 517 -29.81 4.61 7.43
C LYS A 517 -29.83 3.45 6.43
N GLU A 518 -28.67 2.88 6.09
CA GLU A 518 -28.57 1.75 5.15
C GLU A 518 -28.88 0.40 5.82
N ARG A 519 -29.70 -0.40 5.15
CA ARG A 519 -29.98 -1.79 5.53
C ARG A 519 -28.87 -2.70 5.00
N VAL A 520 -28.56 -3.73 5.77
CA VAL A 520 -27.58 -4.76 5.41
C VAL A 520 -28.30 -6.09 5.26
N ASP A 521 -28.12 -6.74 4.12
CA ASP A 521 -28.62 -8.10 3.91
C ASP A 521 -27.64 -9.14 4.48
N LEU A 522 -27.99 -9.74 5.62
CA LEU A 522 -27.15 -10.74 6.28
C LEU A 522 -26.93 -12.00 5.43
N ALA A 523 -27.85 -12.33 4.53
CA ALA A 523 -27.68 -13.46 3.61
C ALA A 523 -26.53 -13.19 2.64
N SER A 524 -26.50 -12.00 2.01
CA SER A 524 -25.40 -11.59 1.14
C SER A 524 -24.03 -11.60 1.84
N ILE A 525 -23.96 -11.17 3.11
CA ILE A 525 -22.72 -11.23 3.90
C ILE A 525 -22.30 -12.68 4.10
N ARG A 526 -23.22 -13.54 4.54
CA ARG A 526 -22.94 -14.96 4.73
C ARG A 526 -22.43 -15.60 3.44
N ASP A 527 -23.10 -15.36 2.31
CA ASP A 527 -22.70 -15.89 1.00
C ASP A 527 -21.30 -15.43 0.58
N TYR A 528 -20.96 -14.16 0.86
CA TYR A 528 -19.60 -13.66 0.63
C TYR A 528 -18.55 -14.48 1.40
N PHE A 529 -18.79 -14.76 2.68
CA PHE A 529 -17.86 -15.57 3.49
C PHE A 529 -17.87 -17.05 3.10
N THR A 530 -19.03 -17.66 2.87
CA THR A 530 -19.15 -19.09 2.55
C THR A 530 -18.61 -19.44 1.16
N SER A 531 -18.71 -18.52 0.19
CA SER A 531 -18.04 -18.67 -1.12
C SER A 531 -16.51 -18.71 -0.99
N ARG A 532 -15.96 -18.15 0.11
CA ARG A 532 -14.52 -18.03 0.35
C ARG A 532 -13.99 -19.12 1.27
N VAL A 533 -14.69 -19.40 2.36
CA VAL A 533 -14.34 -20.40 3.39
C VAL A 533 -15.38 -21.50 3.38
N ILE A 534 -15.01 -22.65 2.81
CA ILE A 534 -15.92 -23.78 2.56
C ILE A 534 -15.92 -24.74 3.76
N GLY A 535 -17.12 -25.15 4.21
CA GLY A 535 -17.30 -26.18 5.23
C GLY A 535 -17.07 -25.74 6.68
N GLN A 536 -17.06 -24.42 6.95
CA GLN A 536 -16.82 -23.85 8.29
C GLN A 536 -17.95 -22.90 8.71
N ASP A 537 -19.20 -23.36 8.60
CA ASP A 537 -20.40 -22.51 8.80
C ASP A 537 -20.50 -21.88 10.18
N GLU A 538 -20.03 -22.56 11.22
CA GLU A 538 -20.00 -22.03 12.58
C GLU A 538 -19.04 -20.84 12.70
N ALA A 539 -17.86 -20.94 12.07
CA ALA A 539 -16.86 -19.88 12.05
C ALA A 539 -17.38 -18.66 11.27
N VAL A 540 -18.00 -18.90 10.11
CA VAL A 540 -18.65 -17.85 9.32
C VAL A 540 -19.79 -17.20 10.10
N GLY A 541 -20.65 -17.99 10.74
CA GLY A 541 -21.74 -17.49 11.57
C GLY A 541 -21.27 -16.56 12.68
N ALA A 542 -20.23 -16.95 13.43
CA ALA A 542 -19.68 -16.12 14.50
C ALA A 542 -19.15 -14.75 14.02
N ILE A 543 -18.53 -14.71 12.83
CA ILE A 543 -18.08 -13.47 12.22
C ILE A 543 -19.27 -12.62 11.76
N VAL A 544 -20.26 -13.21 11.10
CA VAL A 544 -21.47 -12.50 10.66
C VAL A 544 -22.23 -11.90 11.85
N ASP A 545 -22.37 -12.64 12.94
CA ASP A 545 -22.99 -12.16 14.18
C ASP A 545 -22.22 -10.94 14.72
N ARG A 546 -20.88 -10.99 14.67
CA ARG A 546 -20.06 -9.86 15.12
C ARG A 546 -20.18 -8.63 14.24
N ILE A 547 -20.22 -8.81 12.92
CA ILE A 547 -20.47 -7.72 11.96
C ILE A 547 -21.85 -7.11 12.20
N THR A 548 -22.84 -7.94 12.53
CA THR A 548 -24.20 -7.49 12.85
C THR A 548 -24.21 -6.62 14.11
N MET A 549 -23.52 -7.03 15.18
CA MET A 549 -23.39 -6.22 16.40
C MET A 549 -22.64 -4.89 16.14
N LEU A 550 -21.61 -4.92 15.29
CA LEU A 550 -20.90 -3.71 14.86
C LEU A 550 -21.81 -2.74 14.11
N LYS A 551 -22.59 -3.23 13.13
CA LYS A 551 -23.59 -2.46 12.38
C LYS A 551 -24.67 -1.87 13.28
N ALA A 552 -25.11 -2.63 14.28
CA ALA A 552 -26.11 -2.17 15.24
C ALA A 552 -25.54 -1.20 16.30
N GLY A 553 -24.22 -0.99 16.35
CA GLY A 553 -23.57 -0.15 17.36
C GLY A 553 -23.67 -0.72 18.78
N LEU A 554 -23.80 -2.05 18.93
CA LEU A 554 -23.99 -2.74 20.22
C LEU A 554 -22.70 -3.34 20.80
N ASN A 555 -21.55 -3.03 20.21
CA ASN A 555 -20.24 -3.45 20.73
C ASN A 555 -19.81 -2.59 21.93
N ASP A 556 -19.03 -3.18 22.84
CA ASP A 556 -18.39 -2.46 23.94
C ASP A 556 -17.31 -1.51 23.38
N PRO A 557 -17.45 -0.17 23.53
CA PRO A 557 -16.49 0.78 22.98
C PRO A 557 -15.16 0.82 23.75
N GLY A 558 -15.03 0.08 24.86
CA GLY A 558 -13.79 -0.09 25.61
C GLY A 558 -12.91 -1.24 25.11
N LYS A 559 -13.45 -2.14 24.27
CA LYS A 559 -12.80 -3.41 23.89
C LYS A 559 -12.54 -3.50 22.39
N PRO A 560 -11.68 -4.43 21.92
CA PRO A 560 -11.61 -4.78 20.51
C PRO A 560 -12.97 -5.17 19.94
N ILE A 561 -13.17 -4.96 18.63
CA ILE A 561 -14.43 -5.30 17.94
C ILE A 561 -14.79 -6.75 18.22
N GLY A 562 -13.83 -7.66 18.16
CA GLY A 562 -14.01 -9.02 18.66
C GLY A 562 -12.68 -9.74 18.84
N VAL A 563 -12.62 -10.66 19.81
CA VAL A 563 -11.48 -11.50 20.14
C VAL A 563 -11.86 -12.97 19.97
N PHE A 564 -11.34 -13.61 18.93
CA PHE A 564 -11.68 -14.99 18.56
C PHE A 564 -10.48 -15.92 18.68
N LEU A 565 -10.70 -17.14 19.18
CA LEU A 565 -9.72 -18.23 19.09
C LEU A 565 -10.18 -19.27 18.08
N PHE A 566 -9.45 -19.39 16.98
CA PHE A 566 -9.67 -20.38 15.93
C PHE A 566 -8.82 -21.63 16.21
N ALA A 567 -9.46 -22.72 16.63
CA ALA A 567 -8.80 -23.98 16.94
C ALA A 567 -9.08 -25.04 15.88
N GLY A 568 -8.07 -25.77 15.42
CA GLY A 568 -8.27 -26.88 14.46
C GLY A 568 -6.99 -27.30 13.76
N SER A 569 -7.03 -28.28 12.86
CA SER A 569 -5.83 -28.74 12.15
C SER A 569 -5.29 -27.70 11.15
N THR A 570 -4.06 -27.92 10.67
CA THR A 570 -3.46 -27.02 9.67
C THR A 570 -4.21 -27.13 8.34
N GLY A 571 -4.38 -26.01 7.64
CA GLY A 571 -4.99 -26.01 6.31
C GLY A 571 -6.52 -26.15 6.27
N THR A 572 -7.23 -25.97 7.39
CA THR A 572 -8.72 -26.00 7.46
C THR A 572 -9.41 -24.68 7.15
N GLY A 573 -8.65 -23.58 6.97
CA GLY A 573 -9.20 -22.27 6.58
C GLY A 573 -9.13 -21.16 7.62
N LYS A 574 -8.52 -21.39 8.79
CA LYS A 574 -8.35 -20.38 9.87
C LYS A 574 -7.83 -19.02 9.36
N THR A 575 -6.68 -19.04 8.68
CA THR A 575 -6.05 -17.85 8.10
C THR A 575 -6.84 -17.26 6.93
N GLU A 576 -7.55 -18.09 6.16
CA GLU A 576 -8.36 -17.63 5.02
C GLU A 576 -9.58 -16.84 5.50
N LEU A 577 -10.22 -17.26 6.60
CA LEU A 577 -11.30 -16.50 7.23
C LEU A 577 -10.80 -15.14 7.72
N ALA A 578 -9.65 -15.09 8.39
CA ALA A 578 -9.06 -13.83 8.86
C ALA A 578 -8.79 -12.84 7.69
N LYS A 579 -8.23 -13.32 6.58
CA LYS A 579 -8.04 -12.52 5.36
C LYS A 579 -9.37 -12.03 4.78
N THR A 580 -10.36 -12.90 4.75
CA THR A 580 -11.70 -12.57 4.22
C THR A 580 -12.37 -11.50 5.07
N VAL A 581 -12.21 -11.54 6.40
CA VAL A 581 -12.67 -10.49 7.32
C VAL A 581 -11.97 -9.16 7.02
N ALA A 582 -10.64 -9.17 6.85
CA ALA A 582 -9.89 -7.95 6.56
C ALA A 582 -10.32 -7.30 5.24
N GLU A 583 -10.50 -8.12 4.20
CA GLU A 583 -10.95 -7.63 2.89
C GLU A 583 -12.38 -7.10 2.93
N TYR A 584 -13.30 -7.80 3.61
CA TYR A 584 -14.69 -7.37 3.70
C TYR A 584 -14.89 -6.11 4.54
N LEU A 585 -14.31 -6.09 5.75
CA LEU A 585 -14.53 -5.00 6.71
C LEU A 585 -13.57 -3.84 6.56
N PHE A 586 -12.37 -4.03 6.03
CA PHE A 586 -11.39 -2.95 5.94
C PHE A 586 -10.96 -2.66 4.49
N GLY A 587 -11.62 -3.31 3.53
CA GLY A 587 -11.46 -3.09 2.09
C GLY A 587 -10.24 -3.74 1.45
N SER A 588 -9.31 -4.29 2.24
CA SER A 588 -8.10 -4.96 1.72
C SER A 588 -7.56 -6.00 2.69
N VAL A 589 -6.96 -7.06 2.14
CA VAL A 589 -6.19 -8.05 2.91
C VAL A 589 -4.97 -7.42 3.59
N ASP A 590 -4.43 -6.32 3.06
CA ASP A 590 -3.29 -5.60 3.64
C ASP A 590 -3.64 -4.92 4.97
N ARG A 591 -4.93 -4.79 5.29
CA ARG A 591 -5.44 -4.37 6.60
C ARG A 591 -5.41 -5.52 7.61
N MET A 592 -4.70 -6.61 7.33
CA MET A 592 -4.43 -7.68 8.28
C MET A 592 -2.97 -7.60 8.78
N ILE A 593 -2.81 -7.33 10.06
CA ILE A 593 -1.51 -7.39 10.74
C ILE A 593 -1.32 -8.83 11.21
N ARG A 594 -0.41 -9.57 10.56
CA ARG A 594 -0.09 -10.96 10.94
C ARG A 594 1.18 -11.01 11.78
N LEU A 595 1.10 -11.73 12.89
CA LEU A 595 2.24 -12.06 13.75
C LEU A 595 2.32 -13.58 13.92
N ASP A 596 3.48 -14.16 13.63
CA ASP A 596 3.76 -15.56 13.86
C ASP A 596 4.27 -15.75 15.30
N MET A 597 3.47 -16.36 16.17
CA MET A 597 3.78 -16.52 17.59
C MET A 597 4.92 -17.51 17.84
N SER A 598 5.28 -18.32 16.85
CA SER A 598 6.49 -19.15 16.90
C SER A 598 7.77 -18.31 16.92
N GLU A 599 7.76 -17.04 16.50
CA GLU A 599 8.89 -16.12 16.64
C GLU A 599 9.02 -15.52 18.06
N PHE A 600 8.02 -15.72 18.92
CA PHE A 600 7.90 -15.09 20.24
C PHE A 600 8.00 -16.10 21.40
N GLN A 601 8.83 -17.13 21.24
CA GLN A 601 8.99 -18.22 22.23
C GLN A 601 9.78 -17.81 23.48
N THR A 602 10.57 -16.74 23.44
CA THR A 602 11.41 -16.28 24.56
C THR A 602 10.94 -14.95 25.14
N ALA A 603 11.20 -14.70 26.42
CA ALA A 603 10.77 -13.49 27.11
C ALA A 603 11.32 -12.20 26.49
N GLU A 604 12.56 -12.23 25.97
CA GLU A 604 13.22 -11.07 25.36
C GLU A 604 12.49 -10.59 24.10
N THR A 605 11.79 -11.46 23.38
CA THR A 605 11.08 -11.10 22.14
C THR A 605 9.88 -10.17 22.35
N THR A 606 9.43 -10.00 23.60
CA THR A 606 8.35 -9.07 23.97
C THR A 606 8.63 -7.63 23.52
N HIS A 607 9.91 -7.21 23.47
CA HIS A 607 10.28 -5.86 23.01
C HIS A 607 9.92 -5.59 21.54
N LYS A 608 9.82 -6.63 20.70
CA LYS A 608 9.41 -6.47 19.28
C LYS A 608 7.94 -6.09 19.13
N ILE A 609 7.08 -6.50 20.08
CA ILE A 609 5.66 -6.12 20.12
C ILE A 609 5.51 -4.70 20.68
N LEU A 610 6.18 -4.41 21.80
CA LEU A 610 6.09 -3.12 22.48
C LEU A 610 6.82 -2.00 21.74
N GLY A 611 7.91 -2.29 21.03
CA GLY A 611 8.74 -1.27 20.38
C GLY A 611 9.66 -0.57 21.36
N GLY A 612 10.96 -0.76 21.14
CA GLY A 612 12.04 0.10 21.66
C GLY A 612 12.46 1.11 20.60
N ASP A 613 13.71 1.03 20.13
CA ASP A 613 14.22 1.81 18.98
C ASP A 613 13.71 1.26 17.61
N ASP A 614 12.93 0.18 17.62
CA ASP A 614 12.48 -0.50 16.41
C ASP A 614 11.23 0.17 15.81
N THR A 615 11.34 0.60 14.56
CA THR A 615 10.31 1.40 13.86
C THR A 615 9.09 0.57 13.41
N ASP A 616 9.16 -0.75 13.47
CA ASP A 616 8.15 -1.67 12.91
C ASP A 616 7.42 -2.54 13.95
N SER A 617 7.36 -2.09 15.21
CA SER A 617 6.63 -2.79 16.28
C SER A 617 5.11 -2.89 16.05
N LEU A 618 4.43 -3.84 16.71
CA LEU A 618 2.97 -3.97 16.66
C LEU A 618 2.27 -2.68 17.07
N ILE A 619 2.76 -2.02 18.11
CA ILE A 619 2.22 -0.73 18.56
C ILE A 619 2.26 0.31 17.44
N ASN A 620 3.38 0.41 16.72
CA ASN A 620 3.51 1.36 15.61
C ASN A 620 2.63 0.97 14.42
N ARG A 621 2.50 -0.31 14.10
CA ARG A 621 1.61 -0.80 13.02
C ARG A 621 0.14 -0.48 13.32
N VAL A 622 -0.34 -0.75 14.54
CA VAL A 622 -1.72 -0.46 14.95
C VAL A 622 -1.97 1.04 15.07
N ARG A 623 -1.00 1.84 15.54
CA ARG A 623 -1.13 3.31 15.53
C ARG A 623 -1.26 3.87 14.11
N LYS A 624 -0.55 3.30 13.14
CA LYS A 624 -0.66 3.69 11.71
C LYS A 624 -1.97 3.18 11.09
N GLN A 625 -2.44 2.00 11.49
CA GLN A 625 -3.62 1.33 10.95
C GLN A 625 -4.49 0.74 12.06
N PRO A 626 -5.27 1.57 12.76
CA PRO A 626 -6.07 1.12 13.92
C PRO A 626 -7.26 0.23 13.51
N PHE A 627 -7.78 0.40 12.29
CA PHE A 627 -8.81 -0.45 11.71
C PHE A 627 -8.15 -1.59 10.95
N SER A 628 -8.04 -2.74 11.61
CA SER A 628 -7.33 -3.89 11.07
C SER A 628 -7.79 -5.21 11.69
N VAL A 629 -7.45 -6.31 11.03
CA VAL A 629 -7.48 -7.64 11.64
C VAL A 629 -6.10 -7.94 12.21
N VAL A 630 -5.99 -8.21 13.51
CA VAL A 630 -4.74 -8.65 14.13
C VAL A 630 -4.77 -10.16 14.24
N LEU A 631 -3.98 -10.83 13.41
CA LEU A 631 -3.86 -12.29 13.37
C LEU A 631 -2.64 -12.74 14.18
N LEU A 632 -2.89 -13.40 15.31
CA LEU A 632 -1.87 -14.03 16.17
C LEU A 632 -1.84 -15.53 15.85
N ASP A 633 -0.92 -15.92 14.97
CA ASP A 633 -0.85 -17.29 14.43
C ASP A 633 -0.09 -18.21 15.39
N GLU A 634 -0.57 -19.44 15.62
CA GLU A 634 0.05 -20.45 16.52
C GLU A 634 0.28 -19.95 17.96
N PHE A 635 -0.72 -19.29 18.54
CA PHE A 635 -0.60 -18.56 19.80
C PHE A 635 -0.13 -19.41 21.00
N GLU A 636 -0.37 -20.72 20.99
CA GLU A 636 0.13 -21.64 22.01
C GLU A 636 1.67 -21.72 22.08
N LYS A 637 2.38 -21.27 21.05
CA LYS A 637 3.85 -21.28 20.98
C LYS A 637 4.50 -20.08 21.64
N ALA A 638 3.75 -18.99 21.86
CA ALA A 638 4.30 -17.79 22.48
C ALA A 638 4.68 -18.02 23.95
N HIS A 639 5.66 -17.23 24.42
CA HIS A 639 6.02 -17.16 25.83
C HIS A 639 4.87 -16.61 26.69
N ALA A 640 4.78 -17.02 27.96
CA ALA A 640 3.72 -16.60 28.87
C ALA A 640 3.60 -15.07 29.05
N SER A 641 4.72 -14.34 29.00
CA SER A 641 4.72 -12.87 29.06
C SER A 641 3.95 -12.20 27.91
N ILE A 642 3.89 -12.86 26.75
CA ILE A 642 3.09 -12.39 25.61
C ILE A 642 1.61 -12.62 25.88
N TRP A 643 1.25 -13.74 26.51
CA TRP A 643 -0.13 -14.00 26.90
C TRP A 643 -0.63 -12.94 27.87
N ASP A 644 0.16 -12.63 28.91
CA ASP A 644 -0.17 -11.60 29.90
C ASP A 644 -0.33 -10.22 29.26
N LEU A 645 0.54 -9.89 28.30
CA LEU A 645 0.45 -8.65 27.53
C LEU A 645 -0.85 -8.55 26.72
N PHE A 646 -1.26 -9.64 26.05
CA PHE A 646 -2.49 -9.64 25.26
C PHE A 646 -3.76 -9.71 26.12
N LEU A 647 -3.72 -10.20 27.36
CA LEU A 647 -4.85 -10.09 28.30
C LEU A 647 -5.25 -8.61 28.49
N GLN A 648 -4.26 -7.73 28.70
CA GLN A 648 -4.51 -6.28 28.80
C GLN A 648 -5.17 -5.73 27.53
N VAL A 649 -4.72 -6.19 26.35
CA VAL A 649 -5.29 -5.76 25.07
C VAL A 649 -6.75 -6.22 24.91
N PHE A 650 -7.10 -7.41 25.38
CA PHE A 650 -8.46 -7.94 25.27
C PHE A 650 -9.44 -7.22 26.21
N ASP A 651 -8.96 -6.76 27.36
CA ASP A 651 -9.78 -6.07 28.36
C ASP A 651 -9.91 -4.57 28.10
N ASP A 652 -8.79 -3.88 27.90
CA ASP A 652 -8.74 -2.42 27.82
C ASP A 652 -8.68 -1.89 26.38
N GLY A 653 -8.50 -2.79 25.40
CA GLY A 653 -8.36 -2.43 23.99
C GLY A 653 -7.14 -1.55 23.71
N ARG A 654 -6.15 -1.51 24.62
CA ARG A 654 -5.01 -0.59 24.52
C ARG A 654 -3.71 -1.28 24.92
N LEU A 655 -2.63 -0.88 24.27
CA LEU A 655 -1.28 -1.30 24.63
C LEU A 655 -0.35 -0.09 24.65
N THR A 656 0.49 0.02 25.68
CA THR A 656 1.39 1.17 25.84
C THR A 656 2.84 0.72 25.82
N ASP A 657 3.69 1.42 25.06
CA ASP A 657 5.13 1.14 25.02
C ASP A 657 5.90 1.80 26.18
N ALA A 658 7.21 1.48 26.28
CA ALA A 658 8.09 2.12 27.26
C ALA A 658 8.26 3.63 27.02
N MET A 659 8.00 4.11 25.80
CA MET A 659 8.03 5.52 25.41
C MET A 659 6.72 6.28 25.72
N GLY A 660 5.68 5.58 26.20
CA GLY A 660 4.39 6.15 26.55
C GLY A 660 3.45 6.32 25.35
N HIS A 661 3.82 5.79 24.18
CA HIS A 661 2.93 5.73 23.05
C HIS A 661 1.89 4.63 23.28
N VAL A 662 0.62 4.99 23.07
CA VAL A 662 -0.51 4.07 23.21
C VAL A 662 -0.99 3.65 21.82
N ALA A 663 -1.10 2.35 21.58
CA ALA A 663 -1.82 1.76 20.47
C ALA A 663 -3.25 1.41 20.89
N ASP A 664 -4.20 1.73 20.01
CA ASP A 664 -5.62 1.52 20.24
C ASP A 664 -6.13 0.34 19.38
N PHE A 665 -6.50 -0.76 20.04
CA PHE A 665 -7.00 -1.99 19.45
C PHE A 665 -8.53 -2.07 19.46
N ARG A 666 -9.23 -1.03 19.93
CA ARG A 666 -10.71 -1.03 20.00
C ARG A 666 -11.39 -1.13 18.64
N HIS A 667 -10.68 -0.79 17.57
CA HIS A 667 -11.11 -0.95 16.17
C HIS A 667 -10.56 -2.18 15.47
N CYS A 668 -9.88 -3.05 16.22
CA CYS A 668 -9.32 -4.28 15.68
C CYS A 668 -10.28 -5.46 15.88
N ILE A 669 -10.29 -6.37 14.92
CA ILE A 669 -10.71 -7.76 15.19
C ILE A 669 -9.45 -8.57 15.46
N ILE A 670 -9.36 -9.16 16.65
CA ILE A 670 -8.22 -9.99 17.06
C ILE A 670 -8.59 -11.44 16.84
N ILE A 671 -7.79 -12.13 16.02
CA ILE A 671 -7.96 -13.54 15.72
C ILE A 671 -6.70 -14.25 16.17
N LEU A 672 -6.86 -15.16 17.11
CA LEU A 672 -5.83 -16.08 17.54
C LEU A 672 -6.04 -17.41 16.82
N THR A 673 -4.97 -18.07 16.40
CA THR A 673 -5.08 -19.44 15.88
C THR A 673 -4.30 -20.40 16.75
N THR A 674 -4.80 -21.64 16.81
CA THR A 674 -4.12 -22.72 17.51
C THR A 674 -4.32 -24.06 16.81
N ASN A 675 -3.30 -24.91 16.89
CA ASN A 675 -3.36 -26.29 16.40
C ASN A 675 -3.56 -27.31 17.55
N LEU A 676 -3.83 -26.84 18.78
CA LEU A 676 -4.08 -27.69 19.95
C LEU A 676 -5.25 -28.64 19.74
N GLY A 677 -5.10 -29.88 20.21
CA GLY A 677 -6.12 -30.94 20.12
C GLY A 677 -6.30 -31.55 18.72
N ALA A 678 -5.75 -30.95 17.67
CA ALA A 678 -5.89 -31.43 16.29
C ALA A 678 -4.92 -32.58 15.93
N THR A 679 -3.84 -32.76 16.70
CA THR A 679 -2.79 -33.78 16.45
C THR A 679 -2.91 -35.03 17.31
N SER A 680 -3.88 -35.11 18.22
CA SER A 680 -4.02 -36.22 19.18
C SER A 680 -4.38 -37.58 18.56
N HIS A 681 -4.57 -37.65 17.25
CA HIS A 681 -4.60 -38.91 16.49
C HIS A 681 -3.27 -39.69 16.50
N ARG A 682 -2.19 -39.16 17.11
CA ARG A 682 -0.84 -39.77 17.05
C ARG A 682 -0.49 -40.77 18.16
N THR A 683 -1.37 -41.03 19.13
CA THR A 683 -1.09 -42.01 20.20
C THR A 683 -2.16 -43.08 20.29
N SER A 684 -2.23 -43.95 19.29
CA SER A 684 -2.70 -45.32 19.52
C SER A 684 -1.53 -46.12 20.08
N GLY A 685 -1.60 -46.44 21.37
CA GLY A 685 -0.68 -47.37 22.02
C GLY A 685 -0.73 -48.76 21.38
N LEU A 686 0.35 -49.52 21.54
CA LEU A 686 0.46 -50.91 21.11
C LEU A 686 -0.60 -51.76 21.85
N GLY A 687 -1.67 -52.17 21.15
CA GLY A 687 -2.60 -53.20 21.64
C GLY A 687 -4.08 -52.90 21.41
N PHE A 688 -4.71 -53.77 20.60
CA PHE A 688 -6.16 -54.01 20.44
C PHE A 688 -7.03 -52.92 19.81
N ALA A 689 -7.64 -53.29 18.67
CA ALA A 689 -8.75 -52.69 17.92
C ALA A 689 -8.71 -51.16 17.69
N PRO A 690 -8.66 -50.67 16.44
CA PRO A 690 -8.79 -49.25 16.16
C PRO A 690 -10.25 -48.83 16.41
N THR A 691 -10.55 -48.31 17.60
CA THR A 691 -11.66 -47.38 17.75
C THR A 691 -11.25 -46.09 17.04
N ALA A 692 -11.97 -45.73 15.98
CA ALA A 692 -11.86 -44.41 15.38
C ALA A 692 -12.28 -43.38 16.44
N ASP A 693 -11.33 -42.87 17.21
CA ASP A 693 -11.56 -41.72 18.08
C ASP A 693 -11.89 -40.54 17.17
N ALA A 694 -13.19 -40.25 17.02
CA ALA A 694 -13.69 -39.18 16.19
C ALA A 694 -13.19 -37.83 16.72
N PHE A 695 -12.76 -36.97 15.80
CA PHE A 695 -12.56 -35.55 16.08
C PHE A 695 -13.82 -34.99 16.76
N THR A 696 -13.73 -34.63 18.04
CA THR A 696 -14.86 -34.10 18.81
C THR A 696 -14.50 -32.76 19.42
N ASP A 697 -15.42 -31.80 19.35
CA ASP A 697 -15.24 -30.46 19.91
C ASP A 697 -14.85 -30.52 21.40
N GLY A 698 -15.38 -31.50 22.14
CA GLY A 698 -15.04 -31.72 23.54
C GLY A 698 -13.57 -32.07 23.81
N GLN A 699 -12.90 -32.78 22.90
CA GLN A 699 -11.45 -33.06 23.04
C GLN A 699 -10.61 -31.79 22.82
N ILE A 700 -10.99 -30.96 21.85
CA ILE A 700 -10.31 -29.69 21.57
C ILE A 700 -10.49 -28.72 22.73
N MET A 701 -11.72 -28.58 23.25
CA MET A 701 -11.98 -27.72 24.40
C MET A 701 -11.21 -28.16 25.65
N ARG A 702 -11.04 -29.48 25.87
CA ARG A 702 -10.17 -29.99 26.95
C ARG A 702 -8.70 -29.65 26.72
N ALA A 703 -8.19 -29.79 25.51
CA ALA A 703 -6.80 -29.46 25.18
C ALA A 703 -6.53 -27.95 25.38
N ILE A 704 -7.43 -27.09 24.91
CA ILE A 704 -7.40 -25.64 25.16
C ILE A 704 -7.40 -25.35 26.66
N GLY A 705 -8.27 -26.03 27.42
CA GLY A 705 -8.38 -25.90 28.88
C GLY A 705 -7.14 -26.32 29.66
N GLN A 706 -6.33 -27.22 29.11
CA GLN A 706 -5.06 -27.66 29.72
C GLN A 706 -3.90 -26.72 29.41
N THR A 707 -3.90 -26.07 28.24
CA THR A 707 -2.82 -25.17 27.82
C THR A 707 -3.04 -23.72 28.28
N PHE A 708 -4.24 -23.18 28.06
CA PHE A 708 -4.57 -21.80 28.40
C PHE A 708 -5.28 -21.71 29.75
N ARG A 709 -4.87 -20.76 30.58
CA ARG A 709 -5.48 -20.50 31.90
C ARG A 709 -6.95 -20.07 31.73
N PRO A 710 -7.85 -20.36 32.70
CA PRO A 710 -9.25 -19.94 32.64
C PRO A 710 -9.43 -18.43 32.47
N GLU A 711 -8.57 -17.62 33.09
CA GLU A 711 -8.58 -16.16 32.94
C GLU A 711 -8.49 -15.73 31.48
N PHE A 712 -7.60 -16.34 30.70
CA PHE A 712 -7.45 -16.06 29.28
C PHE A 712 -8.68 -16.45 28.48
N GLN A 713 -9.22 -17.65 28.73
CA GLN A 713 -10.40 -18.14 28.01
C GLN A 713 -11.61 -17.24 28.25
N ASN A 714 -11.78 -16.73 29.47
CA ASN A 714 -12.87 -15.84 29.83
C ASN A 714 -12.78 -14.45 29.17
N ARG A 715 -11.61 -14.08 28.61
CA ARG A 715 -11.44 -12.81 27.84
C ARG A 715 -11.71 -12.97 26.34
N LEU A 716 -11.83 -14.21 25.86
CA LEU A 716 -12.21 -14.47 24.46
C LEU A 716 -13.71 -14.30 24.30
N ASP A 717 -14.14 -13.64 23.22
CA ASP A 717 -15.57 -13.56 22.89
C ASP A 717 -16.12 -14.92 22.48
N LYS A 718 -15.35 -15.68 21.69
CA LYS A 718 -15.74 -17.01 21.22
C LYS A 718 -14.54 -17.85 20.84
N VAL A 719 -14.56 -19.11 21.27
CA VAL A 719 -13.69 -20.18 20.75
C VAL A 719 -14.42 -20.86 19.61
N ILE A 720 -13.79 -20.95 18.44
CA ILE A 720 -14.37 -21.49 17.21
C ILE A 720 -13.55 -22.69 16.77
N VAL A 721 -14.21 -23.84 16.65
CA VAL A 721 -13.58 -25.10 16.24
C VAL A 721 -13.70 -25.28 14.74
N PHE A 722 -12.56 -25.36 14.05
CA PHE A 722 -12.46 -25.64 12.63
C PHE A 722 -12.39 -27.14 12.40
N ARG A 723 -13.37 -27.66 11.68
CA ARG A 723 -13.49 -29.09 11.40
C ARG A 723 -12.50 -29.53 10.31
N PRO A 724 -11.96 -30.76 10.37
CA PRO A 724 -11.15 -31.32 9.29
C PRO A 724 -11.93 -31.33 7.97
N LEU A 725 -11.24 -31.03 6.88
CA LEU A 725 -11.85 -31.01 5.56
C LEU A 725 -12.14 -32.44 5.09
N THR A 726 -13.39 -32.73 4.77
CA THR A 726 -13.77 -34.01 4.15
C THR A 726 -13.32 -34.03 2.69
N ARG A 727 -13.24 -35.23 2.10
CA ARG A 727 -12.87 -35.39 0.69
C ARG A 727 -13.84 -34.65 -0.26
N ASP A 728 -15.12 -34.57 0.10
CA ASP A 728 -16.13 -33.85 -0.68
C ASP A 728 -15.92 -32.33 -0.61
N LEU A 729 -15.69 -31.78 0.60
CA LEU A 729 -15.36 -30.35 0.75
C LEU A 729 -14.06 -30.01 0.02
N MET A 730 -13.07 -30.90 0.05
CA MET A 730 -11.83 -30.74 -0.72
C MET A 730 -12.07 -30.73 -2.22
N ARG A 731 -13.01 -31.52 -2.74
CA ARG A 731 -13.42 -31.49 -4.15
C ARG A 731 -14.01 -30.13 -4.53
N GLU A 732 -14.83 -29.53 -3.66
CA GLU A 732 -15.35 -28.17 -3.89
C GLU A 732 -14.24 -27.12 -3.87
N ILE A 733 -13.31 -27.20 -2.92
CA ILE A 733 -12.14 -26.32 -2.87
C ILE A 733 -11.29 -26.47 -4.14
N LEU A 734 -11.08 -27.70 -4.62
CA LEU A 734 -10.36 -27.96 -5.87
C LEU A 734 -11.06 -27.29 -7.05
N LYS A 735 -12.38 -27.48 -7.21
CA LYS A 735 -13.15 -26.84 -8.30
C LYS A 735 -12.98 -25.32 -8.29
N LYS A 736 -13.03 -24.70 -7.11
CA LYS A 736 -12.80 -23.27 -6.96
C LYS A 736 -11.39 -22.85 -7.36
N GLU A 737 -10.35 -23.59 -6.95
CA GLU A 737 -8.98 -23.31 -7.36
C GLU A 737 -8.77 -23.52 -8.87
N LEU A 738 -9.39 -24.53 -9.48
CA LEU A 738 -9.37 -24.74 -10.94
C LEU A 738 -10.04 -23.59 -11.69
N ASN A 739 -11.16 -23.06 -11.19
CA ASN A 739 -11.79 -21.86 -11.77
C ASN A 739 -10.85 -20.65 -11.73
N ARG A 740 -10.10 -20.45 -10.63
CA ARG A 740 -9.07 -19.40 -10.55
C ARG A 740 -7.92 -19.62 -11.55
N VAL A 741 -7.62 -20.87 -11.91
CA VAL A 741 -6.63 -21.17 -12.96
C VAL A 741 -7.12 -20.70 -14.32
N LEU A 742 -8.41 -20.86 -14.63
CA LEU A 742 -9.01 -20.40 -15.90
C LEU A 742 -8.95 -18.86 -16.06
N GLU A 743 -8.98 -18.11 -14.96
CA GLU A 743 -8.85 -16.64 -14.99
C GLU A 743 -7.44 -16.13 -15.28
N ARG A 744 -6.42 -17.00 -15.26
CA ARG A 744 -5.04 -16.60 -15.54
C ARG A 744 -4.89 -16.18 -17.00
N ARG A 745 -4.05 -15.16 -17.26
CA ARG A 745 -3.78 -14.61 -18.60
C ARG A 745 -3.45 -15.66 -19.69
N GLY A 746 -2.85 -16.78 -19.30
CA GLY A 746 -2.50 -17.86 -20.21
C GLY A 746 -3.71 -18.64 -20.74
N LEU A 747 -4.86 -18.61 -20.06
CA LEU A 747 -6.07 -19.31 -20.48
C LEU A 747 -7.20 -18.34 -20.80
N LYS A 748 -7.36 -17.28 -19.99
CA LYS A 748 -8.45 -16.30 -20.09
C LYS A 748 -8.60 -15.62 -21.46
N TYR A 749 -7.48 -15.33 -22.14
CA TYR A 749 -7.48 -14.62 -23.42
C TYR A 749 -7.45 -15.55 -24.64
N ARG A 750 -7.59 -16.86 -24.44
CA ARG A 750 -7.64 -17.84 -25.52
C ARG A 750 -9.07 -18.29 -25.74
N GLU A 751 -9.41 -18.58 -26.99
CA GLU A 751 -10.71 -19.16 -27.38
C GLU A 751 -10.74 -20.67 -27.09
N TRP A 752 -10.32 -21.05 -25.88
CA TRP A 752 -10.22 -22.43 -25.43
C TRP A 752 -11.34 -22.77 -24.46
N ALA A 753 -12.09 -23.81 -24.77
CA ALA A 753 -13.05 -24.40 -23.85
C ALA A 753 -12.35 -25.53 -23.07
N VAL A 754 -11.97 -25.24 -21.83
CA VAL A 754 -11.31 -26.23 -20.95
C VAL A 754 -12.37 -27.05 -20.22
N GLU A 755 -12.24 -28.38 -20.26
CA GLU A 755 -13.13 -29.31 -19.58
C GLU A 755 -12.35 -30.26 -18.66
N TRP A 756 -12.77 -30.31 -17.40
CA TRP A 756 -12.12 -31.08 -16.34
C TRP A 756 -12.83 -32.41 -16.15
N GLU A 757 -12.21 -33.51 -16.55
CA GLU A 757 -12.76 -34.83 -16.31
C GLU A 757 -12.69 -35.20 -14.82
N ALA A 758 -13.59 -36.09 -14.37
CA ALA A 758 -13.60 -36.56 -12.99
C ALA A 758 -12.27 -37.24 -12.60
N SER A 759 -11.65 -37.98 -13.53
CA SER A 759 -10.34 -38.64 -13.36
C SER A 759 -9.22 -37.64 -13.03
N ALA A 760 -9.18 -36.48 -13.70
CA ALA A 760 -8.21 -35.42 -13.40
C ALA A 760 -8.45 -34.78 -12.02
N GLN A 761 -9.72 -34.54 -11.66
CA GLN A 761 -10.06 -33.99 -10.35
C GLN A 761 -9.68 -34.97 -9.22
N ASP A 762 -9.99 -36.25 -9.38
CA ASP A 762 -9.66 -37.28 -8.40
C ASP A 762 -8.15 -37.46 -8.24
N PHE A 763 -7.39 -37.42 -9.33
CA PHE A 763 -5.93 -37.47 -9.31
C PHE A 763 -5.33 -36.27 -8.55
N LEU A 764 -5.82 -35.05 -8.81
CA LEU A 764 -5.36 -33.85 -8.11
C LEU A 764 -5.72 -33.88 -6.61
N LEU A 765 -6.87 -34.45 -6.26
CA LEU A 765 -7.23 -34.67 -4.85
C LEU A 765 -6.31 -35.70 -4.21
N GLU A 766 -6.05 -36.84 -4.86
CA GLU A 766 -5.15 -37.87 -4.31
C GLU A 766 -3.74 -37.34 -4.05
N LYS A 767 -3.19 -36.53 -4.97
CA LYS A 767 -1.86 -35.93 -4.79
C LYS A 767 -1.86 -34.68 -3.90
N GLY A 768 -2.99 -34.00 -3.77
CA GLY A 768 -3.13 -32.70 -3.14
C GLY A 768 -3.83 -32.68 -1.78
N PHE A 769 -4.38 -33.82 -1.33
CA PHE A 769 -5.10 -33.94 -0.07
C PHE A 769 -4.40 -34.89 0.91
N SER A 770 -4.27 -34.42 2.14
CA SER A 770 -3.94 -35.25 3.31
C SER A 770 -4.81 -34.76 4.46
N ALA A 771 -5.37 -35.69 5.23
CA ALA A 771 -6.16 -35.37 6.42
C ALA A 771 -5.36 -34.53 7.45
N GLU A 772 -4.02 -34.67 7.48
CA GLU A 772 -3.15 -33.93 8.41
C GLU A 772 -2.87 -32.48 7.97
N MET A 773 -2.69 -32.26 6.65
CA MET A 773 -2.27 -30.97 6.09
C MET A 773 -3.40 -30.14 5.48
N GLY A 774 -4.63 -30.69 5.44
CA GLY A 774 -5.80 -30.04 4.87
C GLY A 774 -5.61 -29.63 3.41
N ALA A 775 -6.08 -28.44 3.04
CA ALA A 775 -6.01 -27.93 1.67
C ALA A 775 -4.64 -27.34 1.27
N ARG A 776 -3.66 -27.30 2.18
CA ARG A 776 -2.36 -26.63 1.93
C ARG A 776 -1.55 -27.24 0.77
N PRO A 777 -1.50 -28.57 0.57
CA PRO A 777 -0.78 -29.18 -0.55
C PRO A 777 -1.50 -29.02 -1.89
N LEU A 778 -2.81 -28.74 -1.89
CA LEU A 778 -3.64 -28.73 -3.10
C LEU A 778 -3.14 -27.76 -4.17
N LYS A 779 -2.78 -26.53 -3.77
CA LYS A 779 -2.22 -25.54 -4.71
C LYS A 779 -0.92 -26.02 -5.35
N ARG A 780 -0.05 -26.65 -4.56
CA ARG A 780 1.21 -27.23 -5.06
C ARG A 780 0.94 -28.36 -6.04
N ALA A 781 -0.04 -29.23 -5.75
CA ALA A 781 -0.45 -30.30 -6.65
C ALA A 781 -1.00 -29.73 -7.98
N ILE A 782 -1.83 -28.69 -7.93
CA ILE A 782 -2.34 -28.00 -9.13
C ILE A 782 -1.17 -27.36 -9.92
N ASP A 783 -0.25 -26.66 -9.26
CA ASP A 783 0.88 -26.03 -9.94
C ASP A 783 1.81 -27.07 -10.59
N GLN A 784 2.13 -28.15 -9.87
CA GLN A 784 3.07 -29.19 -10.31
C GLN A 784 2.48 -30.12 -11.37
N TYR A 785 1.30 -30.67 -11.14
CA TYR A 785 0.75 -31.75 -11.97
C TYR A 785 -0.16 -31.24 -13.09
N LEU A 786 -0.68 -30.02 -12.98
CA LEU A 786 -1.59 -29.45 -14.00
C LEU A 786 -0.96 -28.25 -14.72
N ILE A 787 -0.58 -27.20 -14.00
CA ILE A 787 -0.17 -25.94 -14.64
C ILE A 787 1.17 -26.06 -15.33
N ALA A 788 2.17 -26.69 -14.71
CA ALA A 788 3.48 -26.84 -15.33
C ALA A 788 3.41 -27.63 -16.67
N PRO A 789 2.74 -28.80 -16.75
CA PRO A 789 2.54 -29.51 -18.02
C PRO A 789 1.74 -28.69 -19.06
N LEU A 790 0.66 -28.02 -18.63
CA LEU A 790 -0.16 -27.20 -19.52
C LEU A 790 0.64 -26.00 -20.07
N ALA A 791 1.44 -25.35 -19.23
CA ALA A 791 2.31 -24.24 -19.61
C ALA A 791 3.38 -24.68 -20.61
N ALA A 792 3.99 -25.86 -20.41
CA ALA A 792 4.95 -26.43 -21.37
C ALA A 792 4.29 -26.62 -22.75
N THR A 793 3.11 -27.25 -22.78
CA THR A 793 2.34 -27.49 -24.01
C THR A 793 1.96 -26.19 -24.73
N ILE A 794 1.60 -25.16 -23.95
CA ILE A 794 1.32 -23.80 -24.44
C ILE A 794 2.56 -23.17 -25.09
N VAL A 795 3.73 -23.26 -24.44
CA VAL A 795 4.97 -22.62 -24.91
C VAL A 795 5.53 -23.34 -26.14
N GLU A 796 5.45 -24.67 -26.16
CA GLU A 796 5.92 -25.51 -27.26
C GLU A 796 5.00 -25.49 -28.49
N ARG A 797 3.85 -24.79 -28.43
CA ARG A 797 2.83 -24.74 -29.49
C ARG A 797 2.35 -26.12 -29.96
N ARG A 798 2.24 -27.08 -29.05
CA ARG A 798 1.72 -28.44 -29.34
C ARG A 798 0.19 -28.48 -29.30
N PHE A 799 -0.46 -27.61 -30.06
CA PHE A 799 -1.93 -27.55 -30.17
C PHE A 799 -2.34 -26.93 -31.52
N PRO A 800 -3.52 -27.28 -32.07
CA PRO A 800 -4.01 -26.72 -33.33
C PRO A 800 -4.34 -25.21 -33.24
N GLU A 801 -4.32 -24.51 -34.39
CA GLU A 801 -4.65 -23.07 -34.46
C GLU A 801 -6.19 -22.84 -34.39
N GLY A 802 -6.63 -21.76 -33.75
CA GLY A 802 -8.06 -21.37 -33.66
C GLY A 802 -8.77 -21.83 -32.38
N ASP A 803 -10.10 -21.89 -32.43
CA ASP A 803 -10.97 -22.37 -31.34
C ASP A 803 -10.58 -23.81 -30.97
N GLN A 804 -10.27 -24.09 -29.70
CA GLN A 804 -9.90 -25.44 -29.25
C GLN A 804 -10.77 -25.91 -28.10
N PHE A 805 -11.12 -27.20 -28.11
CA PHE A 805 -11.56 -27.90 -26.91
C PHE A 805 -10.36 -28.53 -26.22
N VAL A 806 -10.18 -28.25 -24.93
CA VAL A 806 -9.06 -28.76 -24.14
C VAL A 806 -9.62 -29.69 -23.07
N PHE A 807 -9.47 -30.99 -23.28
CA PHE A 807 -9.85 -32.01 -22.31
C PHE A 807 -8.69 -32.31 -21.39
N ILE A 808 -8.94 -32.26 -20.09
CA ILE A 808 -7.94 -32.52 -19.06
C ILE A 808 -8.39 -33.74 -18.27
N ARG A 809 -7.65 -34.84 -18.45
CA ARG A 809 -7.93 -36.15 -17.84
C ARG A 809 -6.69 -36.73 -17.16
N SER A 810 -6.86 -37.83 -16.43
CA SER A 810 -5.74 -38.56 -15.82
C SER A 810 -5.81 -40.04 -16.19
N ASP A 811 -4.65 -40.63 -16.47
CA ASP A 811 -4.47 -42.09 -16.63
C ASP A 811 -4.09 -42.78 -15.30
N GLY A 812 -4.20 -42.05 -14.18
CA GLY A 812 -3.78 -42.49 -12.85
C GLY A 812 -2.29 -42.25 -12.56
N ARG A 813 -1.46 -41.93 -13.55
CA ARG A 813 -0.03 -41.60 -13.39
C ARG A 813 0.25 -40.13 -13.63
N ALA A 814 -0.37 -39.52 -14.64
CA ALA A 814 -0.17 -38.12 -15.01
C ALA A 814 -1.45 -37.49 -15.57
N ILE A 815 -1.50 -36.16 -15.52
CA ILE A 815 -2.53 -35.39 -16.21
C ILE A 815 -2.17 -35.30 -17.69
N GLN A 816 -3.13 -35.62 -18.54
CA GLN A 816 -3.05 -35.52 -19.99
C GLN A 816 -3.95 -34.39 -20.48
N THR A 817 -3.44 -33.59 -21.41
CA THR A 817 -4.16 -32.50 -22.08
C THR A 817 -4.38 -32.87 -23.54
N GLU A 818 -5.63 -33.02 -23.95
CA GLU A 818 -6.00 -33.33 -25.33
C GLU A 818 -6.66 -32.10 -25.97
N PHE A 819 -6.14 -31.67 -27.12
CA PHE A 819 -6.70 -30.58 -27.91
C PHE A 819 -7.52 -31.15 -29.06
N VAL A 820 -8.78 -30.75 -29.15
CA VAL A 820 -9.69 -31.15 -30.22
C VAL A 820 -10.14 -29.90 -30.96
N ASP A 821 -9.86 -29.86 -32.26
CA ASP A 821 -10.31 -28.80 -33.16
C ASP A 821 -11.78 -29.06 -33.57
N PRO A 822 -12.74 -28.17 -33.26
CA PRO A 822 -14.13 -28.29 -33.69
C PRO A 822 -14.31 -28.44 -35.20
N ASN A 823 -13.34 -27.93 -35.98
CA ASN A 823 -13.40 -27.81 -37.43
C ASN A 823 -12.59 -28.88 -38.16
N SER A 824 -11.83 -29.73 -37.45
CA SER A 824 -11.08 -30.80 -38.08
C SER A 824 -12.01 -31.95 -38.47
N GLY A 825 -12.66 -31.83 -39.63
CA GLY A 825 -13.23 -32.98 -40.32
C GLY A 825 -12.09 -33.93 -40.69
N ALA A 826 -11.82 -34.94 -39.86
CA ALA A 826 -10.75 -35.90 -40.12
C ALA A 826 -10.95 -36.57 -41.49
N ALA A 827 -9.95 -36.37 -42.35
CA ALA A 827 -9.84 -36.98 -43.66
C ALA A 827 -9.70 -38.51 -43.52
N GLY A 828 -10.82 -39.23 -43.65
CA GLY A 828 -10.86 -40.68 -43.79
C GLY A 828 -11.73 -41.04 -45.00
N ASN A 829 -11.19 -41.84 -45.92
CA ASN A 829 -11.83 -42.24 -47.18
C ASN A 829 -13.31 -42.65 -47.02
N PRO A 830 -14.22 -42.23 -47.92
CA PRO A 830 -15.60 -42.69 -47.88
C PRO A 830 -15.65 -44.20 -48.19
N VAL A 831 -16.15 -44.99 -47.24
CA VAL A 831 -16.60 -46.37 -47.50
C VAL A 831 -17.90 -46.29 -48.30
N PRO A 832 -18.12 -47.12 -49.35
CA PRO A 832 -19.30 -46.98 -50.20
C PRO A 832 -20.59 -47.28 -49.43
N ALA A 833 -21.55 -46.37 -49.52
CA ALA A 833 -22.90 -46.54 -48.98
C ALA A 833 -23.59 -47.75 -49.64
N ALA A 834 -23.91 -48.76 -48.83
CA ALA A 834 -24.76 -49.87 -49.24
C ALA A 834 -26.23 -49.52 -48.95
N LYS A 835 -26.94 -49.20 -50.03
CA LYS A 835 -28.39 -49.25 -50.31
C LYS A 835 -29.41 -49.35 -49.15
N SER A 836 -30.32 -48.37 -49.20
CA SER A 836 -31.69 -48.28 -48.67
C SER A 836 -32.39 -49.57 -48.23
N ALA A 837 -32.78 -49.59 -46.97
CA ALA A 837 -34.05 -50.10 -46.48
C ALA A 837 -34.57 -49.06 -45.46
N ILE A 838 -35.89 -49.01 -45.23
CA ILE A 838 -36.59 -48.09 -44.29
C ILE A 838 -35.69 -47.79 -43.06
N ALA A 839 -35.17 -46.57 -42.96
CA ALA A 839 -34.13 -46.23 -42.00
C ALA A 839 -34.72 -46.24 -40.58
N LEU A 840 -34.52 -47.34 -39.85
CA LEU A 840 -34.60 -47.32 -38.39
C LEU A 840 -33.59 -46.29 -37.88
N ALA A 841 -33.97 -45.54 -36.86
CA ALA A 841 -33.06 -44.64 -36.16
C ALA A 841 -31.81 -45.44 -35.71
N PRO A 842 -30.58 -44.96 -36.01
CA PRO A 842 -29.38 -45.69 -35.63
C PRO A 842 -29.31 -45.82 -34.11
N THR A 843 -28.86 -46.96 -33.63
CA THR A 843 -28.67 -47.21 -32.20
C THR A 843 -27.38 -46.56 -31.70
N LEU A 844 -27.25 -46.30 -30.40
CA LEU A 844 -25.99 -45.76 -29.82
C LEU A 844 -24.76 -46.62 -30.20
N PRO A 845 -24.80 -47.98 -30.15
CA PRO A 845 -23.69 -48.80 -30.62
C PRO A 845 -23.31 -48.60 -32.09
N GLU A 846 -24.28 -48.42 -32.98
CA GLU A 846 -24.02 -48.16 -34.40
C GLU A 846 -23.33 -46.80 -34.61
N MET A 847 -23.77 -45.76 -33.89
CA MET A 847 -23.15 -44.43 -33.93
C MET A 847 -21.73 -44.42 -33.37
N ILE A 848 -21.43 -45.26 -32.37
CA ILE A 848 -20.07 -45.39 -31.83
C ILE A 848 -19.15 -46.08 -32.85
N LEU A 849 -19.64 -47.11 -33.53
CA LEU A 849 -18.86 -47.87 -34.51
C LEU A 849 -18.61 -47.11 -35.82
N ALA A 850 -19.56 -46.29 -36.25
CA ALA A 850 -19.48 -45.54 -37.51
C ALA A 850 -20.33 -44.25 -37.45
N PRO A 851 -19.87 -43.17 -36.80
CA PRO A 851 -20.62 -41.92 -36.72
C PRO A 851 -20.65 -41.21 -38.07
N GLU A 852 -21.84 -40.90 -38.58
CA GLU A 852 -22.02 -40.25 -39.89
C GLU A 852 -22.14 -38.73 -39.81
N GLY A 853 -22.55 -38.21 -38.65
CA GLY A 853 -22.88 -36.80 -38.42
C GLY A 853 -24.21 -36.42 -39.09
N SER A 854 -25.17 -37.34 -39.15
CA SER A 854 -26.47 -37.12 -39.81
C SER A 854 -27.49 -36.49 -38.86
N GLN A 855 -28.48 -35.75 -39.38
CA GLN A 855 -29.53 -35.14 -38.56
C GLN A 855 -30.31 -36.18 -37.75
N ILE A 856 -30.55 -37.37 -38.32
CA ILE A 856 -31.22 -38.47 -37.64
C ILE A 856 -30.42 -38.93 -36.41
N GLU A 857 -29.08 -38.99 -36.49
CA GLU A 857 -28.25 -39.34 -35.33
C GLU A 857 -28.39 -38.32 -34.19
N LEU A 858 -28.54 -37.02 -34.48
CA LEU A 858 -28.73 -36.02 -33.42
C LEU A 858 -30.10 -36.10 -32.78
N GLU A 859 -31.15 -36.29 -33.56
CA GLU A 859 -32.51 -36.48 -33.04
C GLU A 859 -32.52 -37.68 -32.09
N THR A 860 -31.90 -38.80 -32.49
CA THR A 860 -31.72 -39.95 -31.60
C THR A 860 -30.88 -39.64 -30.37
N LEU A 861 -29.74 -38.94 -30.49
CA LEU A 861 -28.91 -38.59 -29.33
C LEU A 861 -29.63 -37.65 -28.34
N GLN A 862 -30.49 -36.75 -28.84
CA GLN A 862 -31.33 -35.89 -28.01
C GLN A 862 -32.40 -36.69 -27.27
N GLU A 863 -33.08 -37.61 -27.97
CA GLU A 863 -34.05 -38.53 -27.36
C GLU A 863 -33.39 -39.42 -26.30
N GLU A 864 -32.22 -39.97 -26.60
CA GLU A 864 -31.48 -40.83 -25.68
C GLU A 864 -30.98 -40.07 -24.45
N HIS A 865 -30.49 -38.85 -24.62
CA HIS A 865 -30.15 -37.97 -23.51
C HIS A 865 -31.37 -37.63 -22.65
N ALA A 866 -32.52 -37.31 -23.27
CA ALA A 866 -33.76 -37.04 -22.54
C ALA A 866 -34.24 -38.27 -21.75
N GLY A 867 -34.11 -39.47 -22.32
CA GLY A 867 -34.43 -40.73 -21.64
C GLY A 867 -33.54 -40.98 -20.41
N VAL A 868 -32.23 -40.73 -20.53
CA VAL A 868 -31.29 -40.80 -19.40
C VAL A 868 -31.64 -39.78 -18.32
N ALA A 869 -31.85 -38.52 -18.70
CA ALA A 869 -32.23 -37.46 -17.77
C ALA A 869 -33.56 -37.76 -17.04
N GLY A 870 -34.56 -38.27 -17.77
CA GLY A 870 -35.85 -38.69 -17.19
C GLY A 870 -35.71 -39.86 -16.20
N THR A 871 -34.79 -40.79 -16.47
CA THR A 871 -34.52 -41.91 -15.54
C THR A 871 -33.88 -41.41 -14.25
N LEU A 872 -32.90 -40.50 -14.34
CA LEU A 872 -32.23 -39.91 -13.18
C LEU A 872 -33.14 -39.01 -12.34
N ALA A 873 -34.17 -38.41 -12.96
CA ALA A 873 -35.19 -37.61 -12.29
C ALA A 873 -36.40 -38.44 -11.80
N SER A 874 -36.42 -39.75 -12.03
CA SER A 874 -37.55 -40.61 -11.66
C SER A 874 -37.64 -40.81 -10.15
N SER A 875 -38.87 -40.97 -9.62
CA SER A 875 -39.07 -41.27 -8.19
C SER A 875 -38.31 -42.54 -7.78
N ARG A 876 -38.26 -43.54 -8.66
CA ARG A 876 -37.53 -44.80 -8.41
C ARG A 876 -36.03 -44.58 -8.13
N TRP A 877 -35.39 -43.61 -8.79
CA TRP A 877 -33.97 -43.28 -8.56
C TRP A 877 -33.76 -42.54 -7.24
N GLU A 878 -34.60 -41.55 -6.95
CA GLU A 878 -34.54 -40.80 -5.69
C GLU A 878 -34.94 -41.66 -4.47
N ASP A 879 -35.96 -42.51 -4.60
CA ASP A 879 -36.39 -43.47 -3.56
C ASP A 879 -35.25 -44.44 -3.23
N LEU A 880 -34.52 -44.94 -4.24
CA LEU A 880 -33.35 -45.80 -4.04
C LEU A 880 -32.22 -45.06 -3.32
N LYS A 881 -31.93 -43.81 -3.71
CA LYS A 881 -30.92 -42.98 -3.07
C LYS A 881 -31.28 -42.69 -1.61
N GLY A 882 -32.54 -42.36 -1.33
CA GLY A 882 -33.08 -42.18 0.01
C GLY A 882 -32.92 -43.44 0.85
N ALA A 883 -33.38 -44.59 0.33
CA ALA A 883 -33.27 -45.87 1.03
C ALA A 883 -31.81 -46.26 1.35
N LEU A 884 -30.86 -46.00 0.45
CA LEU A 884 -29.43 -46.24 0.70
C LEU A 884 -28.84 -45.26 1.72
N THR A 885 -29.28 -44.01 1.72
CA THR A 885 -28.85 -43.01 2.71
C THR A 885 -29.41 -43.34 4.10
N ASP A 886 -30.67 -43.77 4.18
CA ASP A 886 -31.32 -44.16 5.43
C ASP A 886 -30.63 -45.37 6.08
N GLN A 887 -30.13 -46.32 5.28
CA GLN A 887 -29.33 -47.46 5.75
C GLN A 887 -28.03 -47.04 6.47
N MET A 888 -27.52 -45.83 6.23
CA MET A 888 -26.32 -45.29 6.89
C MET A 888 -26.60 -44.63 8.24
N THR A 889 -27.88 -44.42 8.59
CA THR A 889 -28.30 -43.70 9.81
C THR A 889 -28.04 -44.48 11.12
N PRO A 890 -28.20 -45.82 11.18
CA PRO A 890 -27.93 -46.58 12.40
C PRO A 890 -26.46 -46.49 12.85
N ALA A 891 -26.23 -46.34 14.16
CA ALA A 891 -24.89 -46.18 14.74
C ALA A 891 -23.95 -47.38 14.51
N ASP A 892 -24.50 -48.57 14.25
CA ASP A 892 -23.78 -49.81 13.99
C ASP A 892 -23.44 -50.03 12.50
N PHE A 893 -23.94 -49.19 11.57
CA PHE A 893 -23.69 -49.30 10.12
C PHE A 893 -22.22 -49.52 9.78
N TRP A 894 -21.33 -48.73 10.39
CA TRP A 894 -19.88 -48.77 10.15
C TRP A 894 -19.20 -50.07 10.57
N SER A 895 -19.89 -50.91 11.34
CA SER A 895 -19.42 -52.22 11.76
C SER A 895 -20.00 -53.37 10.93
N ARG A 896 -21.08 -53.13 10.18
CA ARG A 896 -21.75 -54.17 9.40
C ARG A 896 -20.96 -54.53 8.12
N PRO A 897 -20.96 -55.79 7.69
CA PRO A 897 -20.25 -56.22 6.49
C PRO A 897 -20.89 -55.77 5.18
N ASP A 898 -22.19 -55.48 5.16
CA ASP A 898 -22.95 -55.03 3.98
C ASP A 898 -22.75 -53.53 3.66
N ARG A 899 -22.13 -52.75 4.57
CA ARG A 899 -21.85 -51.31 4.35
C ARG A 899 -21.09 -51.03 3.06
N TYR A 900 -20.21 -51.93 2.64
CA TYR A 900 -19.39 -51.75 1.44
C TYR A 900 -20.25 -51.78 0.18
N GLU A 901 -21.32 -52.59 0.16
CA GLU A 901 -22.26 -52.64 -0.96
C GLU A 901 -23.09 -51.35 -1.02
N THR A 902 -23.62 -50.89 0.12
CA THR A 902 -24.37 -49.61 0.21
C THR A 902 -23.52 -48.42 -0.23
N LEU A 903 -22.27 -48.32 0.28
CA LEU A 903 -21.36 -47.24 -0.06
C LEU A 903 -20.89 -47.30 -1.53
N ALA A 904 -20.58 -48.49 -2.05
CA ALA A 904 -20.20 -48.66 -3.45
C ALA A 904 -21.33 -48.25 -4.40
N ARG A 905 -22.58 -48.59 -4.06
CA ARG A 905 -23.75 -48.23 -4.85
C ARG A 905 -24.04 -46.73 -4.83
N LEU A 906 -23.92 -46.07 -3.68
CA LEU A 906 -24.02 -44.60 -3.57
C LEU A 906 -22.90 -43.89 -4.35
N ALA A 907 -21.66 -44.37 -4.25
CA ALA A 907 -20.53 -43.85 -5.01
C ALA A 907 -20.75 -44.00 -6.53
N LEU A 908 -21.32 -45.13 -6.95
CA LEU A 908 -21.68 -45.36 -8.35
C LEU A 908 -22.78 -44.40 -8.82
N MET A 909 -23.80 -44.12 -8.00
CA MET A 909 -24.84 -43.14 -8.32
C MET A 909 -24.25 -41.73 -8.54
N ASP A 910 -23.25 -41.33 -7.76
CA ASP A 910 -22.58 -40.03 -7.94
C ASP A 910 -21.71 -39.98 -9.21
N ARG A 911 -21.04 -41.10 -9.55
CA ARG A 911 -20.33 -41.25 -10.83
C ARG A 911 -21.29 -41.12 -12.02
N VAL A 912 -22.47 -41.76 -11.97
CA VAL A 912 -23.50 -41.66 -13.01
C VAL A 912 -23.99 -40.21 -13.15
N LYS A 913 -24.24 -39.51 -12.04
CA LYS A 913 -24.63 -38.10 -12.06
C LYS A 913 -23.57 -37.21 -12.70
N THR A 914 -22.31 -37.44 -12.37
CA THR A 914 -21.18 -36.68 -12.96
C THR A 914 -21.06 -36.94 -14.45
N ALA A 915 -21.15 -38.21 -14.87
CA ALA A 915 -21.13 -38.60 -16.28
C ALA A 915 -22.30 -38.00 -17.07
N ALA A 916 -23.47 -37.83 -16.45
CA ALA A 916 -24.65 -37.20 -17.07
C ALA A 916 -24.44 -35.70 -17.30
N ALA A 917 -23.78 -35.01 -16.37
CA ALA A 917 -23.40 -33.60 -16.57
C ALA A 917 -22.43 -33.44 -17.76
N THR A 918 -21.49 -34.38 -17.94
CA THR A 918 -20.60 -34.41 -19.12
C THR A 918 -21.41 -34.65 -20.41
N ALA A 919 -22.39 -35.54 -20.40
CA ALA A 919 -23.25 -35.77 -21.56
C ALA A 919 -24.06 -34.51 -21.94
N GLU A 920 -24.61 -33.78 -20.96
CA GLU A 920 -25.31 -32.52 -21.21
C GLU A 920 -24.36 -31.43 -21.75
N SER A 921 -23.12 -31.35 -21.23
CA SER A 921 -22.07 -30.45 -21.75
C SER A 921 -21.77 -30.75 -23.22
N LEU A 922 -21.54 -32.02 -23.57
CA LEU A 922 -21.30 -32.47 -24.94
C LEU A 922 -22.51 -32.18 -25.85
N ARG A 923 -23.74 -32.44 -25.39
CA ARG A 923 -24.98 -32.16 -26.13
C ARG A 923 -25.18 -30.67 -26.40
N ALA A 924 -25.06 -29.82 -25.37
CA ALA A 924 -25.21 -28.38 -25.49
C ALA A 924 -24.17 -27.77 -26.43
N ARG A 925 -22.96 -28.32 -26.45
CA ARG A 925 -21.88 -27.87 -27.35
C ARG A 925 -22.06 -28.38 -28.79
N LEU A 926 -22.51 -29.62 -28.97
CA LEU A 926 -22.91 -30.14 -30.27
C LEU A 926 -24.01 -29.26 -30.90
N ALA A 927 -24.97 -28.78 -30.09
CA ALA A 927 -26.02 -27.84 -30.52
C ALA A 927 -25.53 -26.40 -30.80
N LYS A 928 -24.41 -25.96 -30.21
CA LYS A 928 -23.81 -24.64 -30.50
C LYS A 928 -22.91 -24.65 -31.74
N GLY A 929 -22.16 -25.73 -31.96
CA GLY A 929 -21.31 -25.88 -33.15
C GLY A 929 -22.13 -25.82 -34.45
N THR A 930 -23.38 -26.27 -34.41
CA THR A 930 -24.30 -26.31 -35.55
C THR A 930 -24.79 -24.93 -35.99
N GLU A 931 -24.97 -24.00 -35.05
CA GLU A 931 -25.38 -22.62 -35.35
C GLU A 931 -24.29 -21.86 -36.14
N ARG A 932 -23.02 -22.27 -36.01
CA ARG A 932 -21.86 -21.62 -36.64
C ARG A 932 -21.50 -22.18 -38.02
N THR A 933 -21.60 -23.50 -38.25
CA THR A 933 -21.00 -24.16 -39.44
C THR A 933 -21.99 -24.94 -40.31
N GLY A 934 -23.21 -25.20 -39.84
CA GLY A 934 -24.24 -25.96 -40.58
C GLY A 934 -23.90 -27.44 -40.83
N LYS A 935 -22.80 -27.96 -40.24
CA LYS A 935 -22.38 -29.37 -40.33
C LYS A 935 -22.12 -29.93 -38.93
N TYR A 936 -22.48 -31.19 -38.73
CA TYR A 936 -22.32 -31.88 -37.45
C TYR A 936 -20.94 -32.56 -37.37
N SER A 937 -20.25 -32.40 -36.23
CA SER A 937 -18.97 -33.08 -36.01
C SER A 937 -19.21 -34.57 -35.73
N ARG A 938 -18.71 -35.42 -36.63
CA ARG A 938 -18.77 -36.89 -36.49
C ARG A 938 -18.11 -37.37 -35.20
N GLU A 939 -17.01 -36.71 -34.83
CA GLU A 939 -16.28 -37.06 -33.62
C GLU A 939 -17.08 -36.73 -32.35
N LEU A 940 -17.74 -35.56 -32.30
CA LEU A 940 -18.61 -35.21 -31.17
C LEU A 940 -19.85 -36.10 -31.08
N VAL A 941 -20.42 -36.49 -32.23
CA VAL A 941 -21.53 -37.46 -32.31
C VAL A 941 -21.09 -38.81 -31.72
N GLY A 942 -19.95 -39.35 -32.15
CA GLY A 942 -19.41 -40.61 -31.62
C GLY A 942 -19.10 -40.54 -30.11
N ARG A 943 -18.51 -39.43 -29.64
CA ARG A 943 -18.22 -39.23 -28.20
C ARG A 943 -19.49 -39.11 -27.35
N LEU A 944 -20.49 -38.36 -27.80
CA LEU A 944 -21.78 -38.26 -27.10
C LEU A 944 -22.50 -39.61 -27.09
N ALA A 945 -22.49 -40.34 -28.21
CA ALA A 945 -23.07 -41.67 -28.30
C ALA A 945 -22.42 -42.66 -27.31
N LEU A 946 -21.08 -42.66 -27.24
CA LEU A 946 -20.33 -43.47 -26.26
C LEU A 946 -20.67 -43.08 -24.82
N GLN A 947 -20.69 -41.79 -24.51
CA GLN A 947 -21.00 -41.31 -23.17
C GLN A 947 -22.42 -41.71 -22.74
N LEU A 948 -23.41 -41.57 -23.62
CA LEU A 948 -24.80 -41.99 -23.36
C LEU A 948 -24.92 -43.52 -23.23
N HIS A 949 -24.19 -44.27 -24.04
CA HIS A 949 -24.16 -45.73 -23.96
C HIS A 949 -23.60 -46.20 -22.61
N LEU A 950 -22.46 -45.65 -22.18
CA LEU A 950 -21.87 -45.95 -20.88
C LEU A 950 -22.76 -45.52 -19.72
N LEU A 951 -23.43 -44.36 -19.82
CA LEU A 951 -24.40 -43.91 -18.84
C LEU A 951 -25.56 -44.89 -18.67
N LYS A 952 -26.09 -45.43 -19.77
CA LYS A 952 -27.14 -46.46 -19.71
C LYS A 952 -26.66 -47.72 -18.99
N GLU A 953 -25.42 -48.16 -19.23
CA GLU A 953 -24.86 -49.29 -18.50
C GLU A 953 -24.64 -48.97 -17.02
N GLY A 954 -24.14 -47.78 -16.68
CA GLY A 954 -23.97 -47.34 -15.29
C GLY A 954 -25.29 -47.23 -14.52
N ILE A 955 -26.36 -46.76 -15.17
CA ILE A 955 -27.71 -46.77 -14.59
C ILE A 955 -28.16 -48.21 -14.31
N LYS A 956 -27.98 -49.13 -15.27
CA LYS A 956 -28.34 -50.55 -15.05
C LYS A 956 -27.54 -51.15 -13.91
N ASP A 957 -26.24 -50.85 -13.81
CA ASP A 957 -25.39 -51.34 -12.72
C ASP A 957 -25.89 -50.87 -11.35
N VAL A 958 -26.26 -49.59 -11.23
CA VAL A 958 -26.90 -49.06 -10.01
C VAL A 958 -28.19 -49.81 -9.72
N MET A 959 -29.05 -49.99 -10.71
CA MET A 959 -30.37 -50.59 -10.50
C MET A 959 -30.29 -52.07 -10.09
N GLU A 960 -29.30 -52.80 -10.62
CA GLU A 960 -29.11 -54.23 -10.40
C GLU A 960 -28.13 -54.55 -9.25
N SER A 961 -27.53 -53.54 -8.60
CA SER A 961 -26.43 -53.73 -7.62
C SER A 961 -25.24 -54.47 -8.25
N ALA A 962 -24.94 -54.19 -9.51
CA ALA A 962 -23.87 -54.87 -10.23
C ALA A 962 -22.50 -54.29 -9.83
N PRO A 963 -21.48 -55.14 -9.59
CA PRO A 963 -20.11 -54.68 -9.40
C PRO A 963 -19.59 -53.99 -10.65
N ILE A 964 -18.88 -52.89 -10.47
CA ILE A 964 -18.26 -52.14 -11.58
C ILE A 964 -16.76 -52.42 -11.71
N GLU A 965 -16.20 -53.25 -10.84
CA GLU A 965 -14.79 -53.60 -10.80
C GLU A 965 -14.64 -55.12 -10.84
N VAL A 966 -13.86 -55.60 -11.80
CA VAL A 966 -13.66 -57.04 -12.04
C VAL A 966 -12.21 -57.35 -12.37
N ALA A 967 -11.75 -58.50 -11.90
CA ALA A 967 -10.50 -59.09 -12.34
C ALA A 967 -10.75 -60.14 -13.41
N LEU A 968 -10.12 -59.97 -14.56
CA LEU A 968 -10.17 -60.86 -15.71
C LEU A 968 -8.85 -61.63 -15.86
N VAL A 969 -8.98 -62.94 -16.06
CA VAL A 969 -7.87 -63.86 -16.25
C VAL A 969 -8.09 -64.67 -17.52
N VAL A 970 -7.04 -64.75 -18.35
CA VAL A 970 -7.01 -65.60 -19.56
C VAL A 970 -5.90 -66.65 -19.40
N GLU A 971 -6.27 -67.92 -19.47
CA GLU A 971 -5.36 -69.06 -19.29
C GLU A 971 -5.51 -70.08 -20.43
N PRO A 972 -4.45 -70.81 -20.83
CA PRO A 972 -4.57 -71.86 -21.84
C PRO A 972 -5.48 -73.00 -21.36
N ALA A 973 -6.38 -73.45 -22.23
CA ALA A 973 -7.24 -74.60 -21.98
C ALA A 973 -6.65 -75.85 -22.65
N PHE A 974 -6.47 -76.92 -21.87
CA PHE A 974 -5.88 -78.22 -22.24
C PHE A 974 -4.36 -78.19 -22.44
N GLU A 975 -3.62 -78.82 -21.51
CA GLU A 975 -2.16 -78.97 -21.61
C GLU A 975 -1.80 -80.19 -22.48
N ARG A 976 -1.52 -79.98 -23.78
CA ARG A 976 -0.80 -80.95 -24.62
C ARG A 976 0.54 -80.34 -25.08
N PRO A 977 1.67 -81.09 -25.02
CA PRO A 977 3.01 -80.53 -25.25
C PRO A 977 3.24 -79.88 -26.63
N SER A 978 2.50 -80.27 -27.67
CA SER A 978 2.66 -79.79 -29.05
C SER A 978 1.83 -78.54 -29.40
N GLU A 979 0.88 -78.12 -28.56
CA GLU A 979 -0.05 -76.99 -28.82
C GLU A 979 0.26 -75.73 -27.98
N ASN A 980 1.42 -75.72 -27.30
CA ASN A 980 1.77 -74.73 -26.27
C ASN A 980 1.96 -73.30 -26.79
N GLU A 981 2.51 -73.10 -28.00
CA GLU A 981 2.83 -71.75 -28.49
C GLU A 981 1.63 -71.07 -29.16
N ALA A 982 0.87 -71.80 -29.99
CA ALA A 982 -0.32 -71.26 -30.66
C ALA A 982 -1.41 -70.88 -29.64
N THR A 983 -1.62 -71.70 -28.62
CA THR A 983 -2.58 -71.43 -27.54
C THR A 983 -2.15 -70.24 -26.68
N ARG A 984 -0.86 -70.13 -26.35
CA ARG A 984 -0.34 -68.97 -25.61
C ARG A 984 -0.50 -67.67 -26.39
N ARG A 985 -0.19 -67.66 -27.69
CA ARG A 985 -0.40 -66.51 -28.56
C ARG A 985 -1.87 -66.10 -28.61
N TRP A 986 -2.77 -67.07 -28.67
CA TRP A 986 -4.20 -66.84 -28.63
C TRP A 986 -4.66 -66.20 -27.31
N CYS A 987 -4.15 -66.66 -26.17
CA CYS A 987 -4.42 -66.03 -24.87
C CYS A 987 -3.94 -64.57 -24.81
N VAL A 988 -2.77 -64.26 -25.39
CA VAL A 988 -2.26 -62.88 -25.50
C VAL A 988 -3.19 -62.02 -26.36
N GLN A 989 -3.62 -62.51 -27.51
CA GLN A 989 -4.55 -61.79 -28.39
C GLN A 989 -5.90 -61.49 -27.71
N LEU A 990 -6.42 -62.42 -26.90
CA LEU A 990 -7.62 -62.17 -26.10
C LEU A 990 -7.39 -61.15 -24.99
N LEU A 991 -6.22 -61.15 -24.34
CA LEU A 991 -5.88 -60.11 -23.37
C LEU A 991 -5.80 -58.73 -24.05
N ASP A 992 -5.17 -58.64 -25.21
CA ASP A 992 -5.09 -57.40 -25.99
C ASP A 992 -6.49 -56.91 -26.44
N MET A 993 -7.38 -57.84 -26.79
CA MET A 993 -8.79 -57.53 -27.07
C MET A 993 -9.49 -56.89 -25.87
N TYR A 994 -9.33 -57.44 -24.66
CA TYR A 994 -9.95 -56.87 -23.45
C TYR A 994 -9.29 -55.55 -23.01
N ARG A 995 -7.99 -55.38 -23.22
CA ARG A 995 -7.30 -54.08 -23.03
C ARG A 995 -7.89 -53.02 -23.95
N ALA A 996 -7.95 -53.31 -25.24
CA ALA A 996 -8.49 -52.40 -26.24
C ALA A 996 -9.97 -52.05 -25.96
N TRP A 997 -10.76 -53.02 -25.48
CA TRP A 997 -12.13 -52.77 -25.03
C TRP A 997 -12.20 -51.83 -23.82
N ALA A 998 -11.41 -52.05 -22.78
CA ALA A 998 -11.38 -51.17 -21.60
C ALA A 998 -10.96 -49.73 -21.97
N ASP A 999 -9.90 -49.60 -22.78
CA ASP A 999 -9.35 -48.31 -23.19
C ASP A 999 -10.35 -47.49 -24.02
N SER A 1000 -10.99 -48.12 -25.00
CA SER A 1000 -11.96 -47.46 -25.90
C SER A 1000 -13.27 -47.09 -25.21
N ARG A 1001 -13.55 -47.64 -24.01
CA ARG A 1001 -14.71 -47.32 -23.17
C ARG A 1001 -14.33 -46.41 -22.00
N HIS A 1002 -13.10 -45.91 -21.97
CA HIS A 1002 -12.57 -45.02 -20.93
C HIS A 1002 -12.66 -45.64 -19.52
N MET A 1003 -12.48 -46.95 -19.41
CA MET A 1003 -12.46 -47.66 -18.14
C MET A 1003 -11.07 -47.56 -17.48
N GLN A 1004 -11.03 -47.69 -16.15
CA GLN A 1004 -9.78 -47.80 -15.42
C GLN A 1004 -9.24 -49.23 -15.57
N LEU A 1005 -8.00 -49.36 -16.04
CA LEU A 1005 -7.31 -50.63 -16.24
C LEU A 1005 -6.05 -50.67 -15.38
N ALA A 1006 -5.90 -51.73 -14.56
CA ALA A 1006 -4.68 -52.04 -13.84
C ALA A 1006 -4.22 -53.46 -14.16
N GLU A 1007 -2.92 -53.65 -14.37
CA GLU A 1007 -2.33 -54.97 -14.65
C GLU A 1007 -1.57 -55.50 -13.45
N ILE A 1008 -1.87 -56.74 -13.07
CA ILE A 1008 -1.14 -57.46 -12.02
C ILE A 1008 -0.16 -58.42 -12.71
N ALA A 1009 1.14 -58.19 -12.47
CA ALA A 1009 2.20 -59.01 -13.02
C ALA A 1009 2.15 -60.46 -12.51
N ALA A 1010 2.42 -61.41 -13.39
CA ALA A 1010 2.39 -62.83 -13.06
C ALA A 1010 3.60 -63.26 -12.20
N ASP A 1011 3.43 -64.28 -11.34
CA ASP A 1011 4.49 -64.77 -10.42
C ASP A 1011 5.67 -65.43 -11.13
N THR A 1012 5.45 -65.91 -12.35
CA THR A 1012 6.50 -66.51 -13.19
C THR A 1012 6.38 -66.00 -14.62
N PRO A 1013 7.49 -65.91 -15.37
CA PRO A 1013 7.46 -65.50 -16.78
C PRO A 1013 6.62 -66.42 -17.68
N ARG A 1014 6.21 -67.60 -17.18
CA ARG A 1014 5.31 -68.52 -17.87
C ARG A 1014 3.83 -68.15 -17.75
N ASN A 1015 3.42 -67.37 -16.75
CA ASN A 1015 2.03 -66.98 -16.54
C ASN A 1015 1.71 -65.64 -17.21
N LEU A 1016 0.47 -65.46 -17.64
CA LEU A 1016 -0.03 -64.21 -18.23
C LEU A 1016 -0.52 -63.25 -17.13
N PRO A 1017 -0.48 -61.92 -17.37
CA PRO A 1017 -0.93 -60.94 -16.39
C PRO A 1017 -2.45 -61.03 -16.17
N TRP A 1018 -2.90 -60.56 -15.00
CA TRP A 1018 -4.32 -60.37 -14.71
C TRP A 1018 -4.72 -58.92 -14.96
N LEU A 1019 -5.89 -58.72 -15.57
CA LEU A 1019 -6.43 -57.38 -15.83
C LEU A 1019 -7.47 -57.07 -14.75
N VAL A 1020 -7.32 -55.95 -14.06
CA VAL A 1020 -8.35 -55.38 -13.19
C VAL A 1020 -8.99 -54.22 -13.95
N ILE A 1021 -10.27 -54.36 -14.26
CA ILE A 1021 -11.02 -53.38 -15.06
C ILE A 1021 -12.13 -52.80 -14.20
N SER A 1022 -12.20 -51.47 -14.13
CA SER A 1022 -13.20 -50.73 -13.37
C SER A 1022 -13.91 -49.69 -14.24
N GLY A 1023 -15.23 -49.79 -14.37
CA GLY A 1023 -16.04 -48.94 -15.25
C GLY A 1023 -17.49 -49.38 -15.36
N PHE A 1024 -18.32 -48.56 -16.01
CA PHE A 1024 -19.74 -48.89 -16.25
C PHE A 1024 -19.87 -50.11 -17.16
N GLY A 1025 -20.73 -51.05 -16.76
CA GLY A 1025 -20.99 -52.31 -17.44
C GLY A 1025 -19.88 -53.36 -17.27
N ALA A 1026 -18.79 -53.07 -16.55
CA ALA A 1026 -17.59 -53.90 -16.56
C ALA A 1026 -17.86 -55.38 -16.22
N HIS A 1027 -18.55 -55.64 -15.10
CA HIS A 1027 -18.93 -57.00 -14.73
C HIS A 1027 -19.97 -57.59 -15.66
N ARG A 1028 -21.07 -56.87 -15.94
CA ARG A 1028 -22.21 -57.44 -16.66
C ARG A 1028 -21.87 -57.81 -18.11
N LEU A 1029 -21.03 -57.00 -18.76
CA LEU A 1029 -20.60 -57.24 -20.14
C LEU A 1029 -19.55 -58.35 -20.19
N LEU A 1030 -18.54 -58.32 -19.32
CA LEU A 1030 -17.49 -59.36 -19.32
C LEU A 1030 -18.00 -60.70 -18.76
N ALA A 1031 -19.04 -60.74 -17.94
CA ALA A 1031 -19.62 -61.99 -17.44
C ALA A 1031 -20.09 -62.91 -18.57
N GLN A 1032 -20.47 -62.33 -19.72
CA GLN A 1032 -20.86 -63.06 -20.93
C GLN A 1032 -19.68 -63.70 -21.65
N GLU A 1033 -18.45 -63.32 -21.28
CA GLU A 1033 -17.19 -63.81 -21.83
C GLU A 1033 -16.58 -64.96 -21.03
N VAL A 1034 -17.19 -65.34 -19.90
CA VAL A 1034 -16.64 -66.36 -19.01
C VAL A 1034 -16.81 -67.76 -19.61
N GLY A 1035 -15.71 -68.38 -20.03
CA GLY A 1035 -15.66 -69.75 -20.55
C GLY A 1035 -14.57 -69.96 -21.60
N LEU A 1036 -14.75 -70.92 -22.50
CA LEU A 1036 -13.74 -71.29 -23.50
C LEU A 1036 -13.89 -70.50 -24.81
N HIS A 1037 -12.82 -69.85 -25.23
CA HIS A 1037 -12.65 -69.16 -26.51
C HIS A 1037 -11.76 -70.00 -27.41
N VAL A 1038 -12.32 -70.55 -28.49
CA VAL A 1038 -11.64 -71.50 -29.37
C VAL A 1038 -11.34 -70.88 -30.72
N LEU A 1039 -10.05 -70.79 -31.06
CA LEU A 1039 -9.57 -70.42 -32.39
C LEU A 1039 -9.33 -71.68 -33.22
N GLU A 1040 -10.04 -71.79 -34.34
CA GLU A 1040 -9.88 -72.86 -35.33
C GLU A 1040 -8.84 -72.43 -36.37
N LEU A 1041 -7.68 -73.10 -36.38
CA LEU A 1041 -6.61 -72.87 -37.34
C LEU A 1041 -6.80 -73.85 -38.53
N ALA A 1042 -6.80 -73.32 -39.75
CA ALA A 1042 -6.77 -74.16 -40.95
C ALA A 1042 -5.37 -74.74 -41.13
N ASP A 1043 -5.26 -76.08 -41.20
CA ASP A 1043 -4.02 -76.77 -41.53
C ASP A 1043 -4.28 -77.71 -42.72
N GLU A 1044 -3.49 -77.60 -43.79
CA GLU A 1044 -3.72 -78.28 -45.07
C GLU A 1044 -3.31 -79.77 -45.06
N LYS A 1045 -2.63 -80.26 -44.01
CA LYS A 1045 -2.04 -81.63 -44.04
C LYS A 1045 -2.39 -82.57 -42.88
N SER A 1046 -3.05 -82.11 -41.82
CA SER A 1046 -3.57 -82.97 -40.75
C SER A 1046 -4.68 -82.22 -40.03
N GLY A 1047 -5.78 -82.86 -39.66
CA GLY A 1047 -7.03 -82.21 -39.23
C GLY A 1047 -6.89 -81.01 -38.26
N SER A 1048 -7.85 -80.07 -38.36
CA SER A 1048 -7.89 -78.76 -37.68
C SER A 1048 -7.17 -78.69 -36.32
N THR A 1049 -6.09 -77.92 -36.24
CA THR A 1049 -5.47 -77.56 -34.96
C THR A 1049 -6.34 -76.51 -34.26
N ARG A 1050 -6.61 -76.68 -32.96
CA ARG A 1050 -7.46 -75.76 -32.19
C ARG A 1050 -6.67 -75.16 -31.04
N ALA A 1051 -6.63 -73.83 -30.97
CA ALA A 1051 -6.12 -73.11 -29.81
C ALA A 1051 -7.30 -72.73 -28.91
N ALA A 1052 -7.29 -73.16 -27.65
CA ALA A 1052 -8.38 -72.89 -26.71
C ALA A 1052 -7.86 -72.07 -25.52
N ALA A 1053 -8.48 -70.93 -25.26
CA ALA A 1053 -8.21 -70.10 -24.09
C ALA A 1053 -9.42 -70.12 -23.16
N ARG A 1054 -9.19 -70.17 -21.85
CA ARG A 1054 -10.23 -70.04 -20.83
C ARG A 1054 -10.19 -68.63 -20.26
N VAL A 1055 -11.33 -67.97 -20.26
CA VAL A 1055 -11.55 -66.65 -19.65
C VAL A 1055 -12.31 -66.84 -18.34
N ARG A 1056 -11.84 -66.20 -17.27
CA ARG A 1056 -12.44 -66.23 -15.94
C ARG A 1056 -12.54 -64.82 -15.39
N LEU A 1057 -13.56 -64.60 -14.57
CA LEU A 1057 -13.74 -63.36 -13.82
C LEU A 1057 -13.76 -63.62 -12.31
N ALA A 1058 -13.28 -62.66 -11.55
CA ALA A 1058 -13.50 -62.55 -10.12
C ALA A 1058 -14.02 -61.14 -9.78
N ILE A 1059 -14.97 -61.10 -8.85
CA ILE A 1059 -15.49 -59.86 -8.26
C ILE A 1059 -14.74 -59.68 -6.93
N ALA A 1060 -14.13 -58.52 -6.71
CA ALA A 1060 -13.46 -58.22 -5.45
C ALA A 1060 -13.62 -56.74 -5.10
N PRO A 1061 -13.71 -56.37 -3.81
CA PRO A 1061 -13.64 -54.98 -3.36
C PRO A 1061 -12.17 -54.54 -3.38
N LEU A 1062 -11.71 -53.92 -4.46
CA LEU A 1062 -10.28 -53.71 -4.72
C LEU A 1062 -9.79 -52.29 -4.41
N GLY A 1063 -10.67 -51.39 -3.94
CA GLY A 1063 -10.31 -49.99 -3.64
C GLY A 1063 -9.57 -49.70 -2.34
N ASP A 1064 -9.66 -50.57 -1.31
CA ASP A 1064 -9.17 -50.28 0.06
C ASP A 1064 -8.24 -51.36 0.66
N LEU A 1065 -7.84 -52.36 -0.12
CA LEU A 1065 -6.94 -53.42 0.37
C LEU A 1065 -5.46 -53.00 0.21
N PRO A 1066 -4.64 -53.12 1.26
CA PRO A 1066 -3.19 -52.97 1.17
C PRO A 1066 -2.61 -53.83 0.03
N ALA A 1067 -1.65 -53.29 -0.74
CA ALA A 1067 -1.10 -53.93 -1.93
C ALA A 1067 -0.56 -55.36 -1.69
N ASP A 1068 -0.11 -55.64 -0.48
CA ASP A 1068 0.35 -56.95 0.01
C ASP A 1068 -0.77 -57.98 0.21
N LYS A 1069 -1.99 -57.54 0.54
CA LYS A 1069 -3.19 -58.39 0.69
C LYS A 1069 -4.05 -58.48 -0.56
N PHE A 1070 -3.92 -57.50 -1.45
CA PHE A 1070 -4.64 -57.42 -2.72
C PHE A 1070 -4.50 -58.69 -3.57
N ARG A 1071 -3.28 -59.21 -3.70
CA ARG A 1071 -2.99 -60.42 -4.48
C ARG A 1071 -3.57 -61.68 -3.86
N SER A 1072 -3.52 -61.83 -2.53
CA SER A 1072 -4.05 -63.03 -1.87
C SER A 1072 -5.57 -63.07 -1.94
N ALA A 1073 -6.23 -61.92 -1.76
CA ALA A 1073 -7.68 -61.78 -1.89
C ALA A 1073 -8.15 -62.11 -3.32
N LEU A 1074 -7.43 -61.64 -4.34
CA LEU A 1074 -7.75 -61.96 -5.74
C LEU A 1074 -7.52 -63.44 -6.07
N THR A 1075 -6.44 -64.02 -5.56
CA THR A 1075 -6.12 -65.45 -5.77
C THR A 1075 -7.19 -66.34 -5.14
N GLU A 1076 -7.66 -65.98 -3.94
CA GLU A 1076 -8.76 -66.67 -3.27
C GLU A 1076 -10.10 -66.50 -4.01
N ALA A 1077 -10.43 -65.30 -4.46
CA ALA A 1077 -11.65 -65.01 -5.22
C ALA A 1077 -11.69 -65.77 -6.56
N LEU A 1078 -10.56 -65.81 -7.27
CA LEU A 1078 -10.41 -66.63 -8.48
C LEU A 1078 -10.49 -68.13 -8.16
N GLY A 1079 -9.86 -68.58 -7.07
CA GLY A 1079 -9.84 -69.99 -6.65
C GLY A 1079 -11.20 -70.60 -6.30
N ARG A 1080 -12.17 -69.79 -5.87
CA ARG A 1080 -13.55 -70.22 -5.51
C ARG A 1080 -14.48 -70.39 -6.72
N GLY A 1081 -14.09 -69.96 -7.92
CA GLY A 1081 -14.93 -70.03 -9.12
C GLY A 1081 -14.94 -71.40 -9.79
N LEU A 1082 -16.13 -71.88 -10.20
CA LEU A 1082 -16.29 -73.05 -11.08
C LEU A 1082 -15.44 -72.86 -12.35
N GLN A 1083 -14.69 -73.88 -12.79
CA GLN A 1083 -13.99 -73.84 -14.07
C GLN A 1083 -15.01 -74.03 -15.21
N PRO A 1084 -15.36 -72.98 -15.97
CA PRO A 1084 -16.36 -73.12 -17.00
C PRO A 1084 -15.71 -73.82 -18.21
N HIS A 1085 -16.22 -75.00 -18.55
CA HIS A 1085 -15.79 -75.78 -19.72
C HIS A 1085 -16.68 -75.54 -20.96
N ALA A 1086 -17.68 -74.67 -20.85
CA ALA A 1086 -18.54 -74.31 -21.96
C ALA A 1086 -17.77 -73.45 -22.97
N VAL A 1087 -17.88 -73.78 -24.26
CA VAL A 1087 -17.36 -72.93 -25.34
C VAL A 1087 -18.28 -71.72 -25.46
N VAL A 1088 -17.73 -70.52 -25.26
CA VAL A 1088 -18.44 -69.24 -25.34
C VAL A 1088 -18.35 -68.68 -26.76
N ARG A 1089 -17.16 -68.65 -27.35
CA ARG A 1089 -16.95 -68.11 -28.70
C ARG A 1089 -16.00 -68.98 -29.52
N ARG A 1090 -16.31 -69.08 -30.82
CA ARG A 1090 -15.44 -69.70 -31.83
C ARG A 1090 -14.98 -68.66 -32.84
N TYR A 1091 -13.71 -68.71 -33.16
CA TYR A 1091 -13.01 -67.80 -34.07
C TYR A 1091 -12.39 -68.63 -35.20
N ARG A 1092 -12.49 -68.16 -36.44
CA ARG A 1092 -11.89 -68.81 -37.62
C ARG A 1092 -11.47 -67.79 -38.67
N SER A 1093 -10.50 -68.15 -39.49
CA SER A 1093 -9.99 -67.28 -40.57
C SER A 1093 -10.86 -67.34 -41.83
N GLU A 1094 -11.35 -68.51 -42.27
CA GLU A 1094 -12.25 -68.65 -43.43
C GLU A 1094 -13.10 -69.96 -43.40
N PRO A 1095 -14.26 -70.04 -44.09
CA PRO A 1095 -15.09 -68.93 -44.57
C PRO A 1095 -16.21 -68.57 -43.56
N SER A 1096 -16.72 -67.34 -43.68
CA SER A 1096 -17.68 -66.62 -42.81
C SER A 1096 -18.87 -67.44 -42.25
N PRO A 1097 -19.45 -67.10 -41.07
CA PRO A 1097 -19.04 -66.05 -40.11
C PRO A 1097 -17.69 -66.34 -39.42
N LEU A 1098 -16.83 -65.34 -39.29
CA LEU A 1098 -15.48 -65.46 -38.73
C LEU A 1098 -15.48 -65.56 -37.20
N VAL A 1099 -16.48 -64.98 -36.54
CA VAL A 1099 -16.72 -65.15 -35.10
C VAL A 1099 -18.15 -65.62 -34.87
N ARG A 1100 -18.31 -66.64 -34.04
CA ARG A 1100 -19.61 -67.21 -33.66
C ARG A 1100 -19.71 -67.30 -32.14
N ASN A 1101 -20.70 -66.62 -31.56
CA ASN A 1101 -21.07 -66.82 -30.16
C ASN A 1101 -21.90 -68.12 -30.02
N MET A 1102 -21.57 -68.96 -29.04
CA MET A 1102 -22.17 -70.29 -28.87
C MET A 1102 -23.50 -70.28 -28.13
N ASN A 1103 -23.80 -69.22 -27.39
CA ASN A 1103 -25.14 -68.99 -26.83
C ASN A 1103 -26.19 -68.60 -27.90
N GLY A 1104 -25.78 -68.46 -29.17
CA GLY A 1104 -26.66 -68.13 -30.29
C GLY A 1104 -26.95 -66.64 -30.48
N SER A 1105 -26.38 -65.76 -29.65
CA SER A 1105 -26.71 -64.32 -29.61
C SER A 1105 -26.33 -63.54 -30.88
N TRP A 1106 -25.16 -63.79 -31.47
CA TRP A 1106 -24.72 -63.08 -32.69
C TRP A 1106 -23.60 -63.82 -33.44
N ARG A 1107 -23.42 -63.47 -34.73
CA ARG A 1107 -22.33 -63.95 -35.60
C ARG A 1107 -21.86 -62.81 -36.48
N THR A 1108 -20.55 -62.65 -36.69
CA THR A 1108 -20.01 -61.57 -37.53
C THR A 1108 -18.90 -62.05 -38.47
N GLY A 1109 -18.78 -61.37 -39.61
CA GLY A 1109 -17.62 -61.46 -40.50
C GLY A 1109 -16.48 -60.51 -40.11
N LYS A 1110 -16.67 -59.63 -39.11
CA LYS A 1110 -15.68 -58.62 -38.70
C LYS A 1110 -14.79 -59.13 -37.57
N LEU A 1111 -13.90 -60.08 -37.85
CA LEU A 1111 -12.95 -60.60 -36.86
C LEU A 1111 -12.07 -59.49 -36.26
N ASP A 1112 -11.57 -58.57 -37.10
CA ASP A 1112 -10.70 -57.47 -36.65
C ASP A 1112 -11.40 -56.50 -35.71
N ALA A 1113 -12.70 -56.21 -35.92
CA ALA A 1113 -13.45 -55.34 -35.02
C ALA A 1113 -13.65 -56.01 -33.65
N VAL A 1114 -13.94 -57.31 -33.63
CA VAL A 1114 -14.04 -58.09 -32.39
C VAL A 1114 -12.71 -58.08 -31.64
N LEU A 1115 -11.59 -58.32 -32.31
CA LEU A 1115 -10.25 -58.34 -31.70
C LEU A 1115 -9.74 -56.95 -31.28
N ARG A 1116 -10.27 -55.86 -31.86
CA ARG A 1116 -10.05 -54.49 -31.38
C ARG A 1116 -10.91 -54.11 -30.17
N GLY A 1117 -11.70 -55.05 -29.64
CA GLY A 1117 -12.51 -54.85 -28.45
C GLY A 1117 -13.98 -54.49 -28.73
N ASP A 1118 -14.46 -54.46 -29.98
CA ASP A 1118 -15.84 -54.02 -30.28
C ASP A 1118 -16.91 -55.12 -30.14
N PHE A 1119 -16.61 -56.18 -29.41
CA PHE A 1119 -17.49 -57.35 -29.30
C PHE A 1119 -18.83 -57.04 -28.61
N ASP A 1120 -18.86 -56.10 -27.67
CA ASP A 1120 -20.03 -55.65 -26.92
C ASP A 1120 -20.95 -54.76 -27.78
N LEU A 1121 -20.37 -53.80 -28.50
CA LEU A 1121 -21.11 -52.93 -29.41
C LEU A 1121 -21.65 -53.72 -30.61
N ILE A 1122 -20.88 -54.67 -31.15
CA ILE A 1122 -21.34 -55.57 -32.21
C ILE A 1122 -22.50 -56.43 -31.70
N ALA A 1123 -22.39 -56.99 -30.50
CA ALA A 1123 -23.47 -57.76 -29.89
C ALA A 1123 -24.74 -56.92 -29.73
N ALA A 1124 -24.61 -55.69 -29.21
CA ALA A 1124 -25.72 -54.77 -28.96
C ALA A 1124 -26.34 -54.18 -30.24
N SER A 1125 -25.58 -54.05 -31.33
CA SER A 1125 -26.10 -53.60 -32.64
C SER A 1125 -26.89 -54.69 -33.39
N LEU A 1126 -26.64 -55.96 -33.08
CA LEU A 1126 -27.25 -57.11 -33.76
C LEU A 1126 -28.40 -57.75 -32.95
N SER A 1127 -28.56 -57.34 -31.69
CA SER A 1127 -29.63 -57.73 -30.77
C SER A 1127 -30.82 -56.78 -30.87
#